data_AF-A0A3L6KTJ2-F1
#
_entry.id   AF-A0A3L6KTJ2-F1
#
_cell.length_a   1.000
_cell.length_b   1.000
_cell.length_c   1.000
_cell.angle_alpha   90.00
_cell.angle_beta   90.00
_cell.angle_gamma   90.00
#
_symmetry.space_group_name_H-M   'P 1'
#
loop_
_entity.id
_entity.type
_entity.pdbx_description
1 polymer ?
#
loop_
_entity_poly.entity_id
_entity_poly.type
_entity_poly.pdbx_seq_one_letter_code
_entity_poly.pdbx_strand_id
1 'polypeptide(L)'
;MLKQCLLQRCLVQYRSLMSVADKLNGMLDTRQGKGFTPRETLKNHLRSEVMPLLKGTKLDRRHDSITFRRSMSQLVRDAAFAAVVVHANPTGAFVTSLTECIKHDHERMRFISYMTSAQSSRVIAHLCKAGVRDSAALSPLISRLDFNELKEISRAMFALVEEGKCNEVIFLIVPMYCGEKWTLTYDAGRGHTNTENRNCNVFEAVRVVRVLSKAVRSVVERRRTDVEAQGSLSPLPIESIQRLRTSLANFIIENTQVLRGAHWINFTRAMMHFPQEFKLVKYLEDYSPVVRAVEALQLPNRGAGQQLIDTIDTTDLAALGMSRLFEPVKHMKRPQQSSESGMSEGPRGSILDVPPSELSKIIPIIEHLPSSKSIQQLRLQFVVDTVVKRLEFMNFADVVHFLHVLRNIEGSAQFSTSLDAAVNVASKRLLEAGPDCDVSSAPYRIPYARLVQLATLLSAFRVKSCVGFVTYLSYLAPTLRSLRVGDATAFMCALATIAPKDGQELCANVGKEILDRVGVDSERGGNAGLFMTFPISCVKLLRAVVILNTVPSSNFVSLMFGDTEGRTQFSEEFCVEETSVLFDVSRSLYHFSRMRPGDMAWNETLWSKGVMGFLLPLLHYLSSIWRDGLVSPAGKSPRVTYIPIAWRSAAETIFPFVDVNLDVISLKTMQARLEEVYPSCRDIILMAVDVADAQMRLREGDTVAGEPISYSSNAFIHLVYFLLMVEHMIYHATWQAEMGGNTEDGATLREKMQELKGNYNTLISTSCIGKTGAQCGGATALSLLEKAFVQDGEDGGKSPFCLSRSEVLEITTNLPFALTLVVSQGPVNELFCERAVSIMVNVDD
;
A
#
# COMPACT_ATOMS: atom_id res chain seq x y z
N MET A 1 -0.72 17.63 56.54
CA MET A 1 -0.21 16.25 56.61
C MET A 1 -1.29 15.16 56.73
N LEU A 2 -2.59 15.46 56.81
CA LEU A 2 -3.69 14.45 56.84
C LEU A 2 -4.24 14.05 55.44
N LYS A 3 -3.53 14.32 54.35
CA LYS A 3 -3.96 14.00 52.97
C LYS A 3 -3.29 12.76 52.35
N GLN A 4 -2.42 12.06 53.09
CA GLN A 4 -1.61 10.96 52.54
C GLN A 4 -1.78 9.59 53.24
N CYS A 5 -2.72 9.43 54.17
CA CYS A 5 -2.85 8.17 54.92
C CYS A 5 -4.14 7.36 54.74
N LEU A 6 -4.98 7.61 53.73
CA LEU A 6 -6.18 6.77 53.49
C LEU A 6 -6.39 6.49 51.99
N LEU A 7 -5.61 5.54 51.45
CA LEU A 7 -6.08 4.59 50.43
C LEU A 7 -7.15 3.66 51.07
N GLN A 8 -8.12 4.23 51.79
CA GLN A 8 -9.25 3.52 52.37
C GLN A 8 -10.24 3.25 51.25
N ARG A 9 -10.24 2.01 50.76
CA ARG A 9 -11.41 1.25 50.31
C ARG A 9 -12.67 2.11 50.08
N CYS A 10 -12.81 2.71 48.91
CA CYS A 10 -14.04 3.40 48.52
C CYS A 10 -15.20 2.40 48.53
N LEU A 11 -16.08 2.50 49.53
CA LEU A 11 -17.24 1.65 49.73
C LEU A 11 -18.35 2.08 48.77
N VAL A 12 -18.87 1.15 47.97
CA VAL A 12 -20.04 1.39 47.11
C VAL A 12 -21.30 1.11 47.93
N GLN A 13 -22.12 2.14 48.17
CA GLN A 13 -23.40 2.02 48.86
C GLN A 13 -24.50 1.57 47.90
N TYR A 14 -25.38 0.67 48.33
CA TYR A 14 -26.43 0.08 47.48
C TYR A 14 -27.38 1.12 46.91
N ARG A 15 -27.86 2.05 47.75
CA ARG A 15 -28.78 3.12 47.33
C ARG A 15 -28.15 4.05 46.28
N SER A 16 -26.87 4.40 46.45
CA SER A 16 -26.14 5.23 45.50
C SER A 16 -25.94 4.50 44.17
N LEU A 17 -25.57 3.21 44.19
CA LEU A 17 -25.43 2.42 42.96
C LEU A 17 -26.75 2.29 42.20
N MET A 18 -27.83 1.93 42.89
CA MET A 18 -29.16 1.81 42.27
C MET A 18 -29.59 3.13 41.65
N SER A 19 -29.53 4.22 42.42
CA SER A 19 -29.93 5.54 41.95
C SER A 19 -29.12 6.01 40.74
N VAL A 20 -27.80 5.80 40.74
CA VAL A 20 -26.94 6.19 39.61
C VAL A 20 -27.13 5.29 38.39
N ALA A 21 -27.31 3.98 38.59
CA ALA A 21 -27.59 3.04 37.50
C ALA A 21 -28.94 3.35 36.83
N ASP A 22 -30.00 3.59 37.61
CA ASP A 22 -31.33 3.93 37.11
C ASP A 22 -31.32 5.28 36.38
N LYS A 23 -30.63 6.29 36.95
CA LYS A 23 -30.48 7.61 36.35
C LYS A 23 -29.70 7.55 35.04
N LEU A 24 -28.57 6.84 34.99
CA LEU A 24 -27.78 6.68 33.77
C LEU A 24 -28.58 5.95 32.68
N ASN A 25 -29.27 4.86 33.03
CA ASN A 25 -30.13 4.14 32.11
C ASN A 25 -31.25 5.06 31.58
N GLY A 26 -31.88 5.86 32.45
CA GLY A 26 -32.89 6.85 32.06
C GLY A 26 -32.36 7.97 31.16
N MET A 27 -31.10 8.39 31.32
CA MET A 27 -30.45 9.38 30.45
C MET A 27 -30.11 8.82 29.06
N LEU A 28 -29.98 7.50 28.93
CA LEU A 28 -29.63 6.78 27.70
C LEU A 28 -30.86 6.19 26.98
N ASP A 29 -32.03 6.15 27.62
CA ASP A 29 -33.25 5.58 27.07
C ASP A 29 -33.95 6.55 26.09
N THR A 30 -34.14 6.08 24.86
CA THR A 30 -34.81 6.81 23.78
C THR A 30 -36.15 6.19 23.37
N ARG A 31 -36.59 5.11 24.02
CA ARG A 31 -37.70 4.26 23.57
C ARG A 31 -39.11 4.86 23.76
N GLN A 32 -39.21 6.09 24.24
CA GLN A 32 -40.47 6.80 24.50
C GLN A 32 -40.57 8.18 23.83
N GLY A 33 -39.80 8.44 22.77
CA GLY A 33 -39.81 9.75 22.09
C GLY A 33 -39.22 10.89 22.94
N LYS A 34 -38.56 10.57 24.05
CA LYS A 34 -37.77 11.53 24.83
C LYS A 34 -36.58 11.98 23.98
N GLY A 35 -36.37 13.30 23.90
CA GLY A 35 -35.22 13.89 23.22
C GLY A 35 -33.89 13.42 23.84
N PHE A 36 -32.82 13.45 23.05
CA PHE A 36 -31.50 13.05 23.52
C PHE A 36 -31.04 13.93 24.68
N THR A 37 -30.54 13.31 25.75
CA THR A 37 -29.90 14.02 26.85
C THR A 37 -28.72 14.84 26.32
N PRO A 38 -28.59 16.15 26.63
CA PRO A 38 -27.48 16.96 26.16
C PRO A 38 -26.13 16.35 26.55
N ARG A 39 -25.18 16.33 25.60
CA ARG A 39 -23.87 15.67 25.75
C ARG A 39 -23.11 16.13 27.00
N GLU A 40 -23.14 17.42 27.31
CA GLU A 40 -22.43 17.98 28.47
C GLU A 40 -23.07 17.57 29.80
N THR A 41 -24.40 17.45 29.86
CA THR A 41 -25.12 16.92 31.02
C THR A 41 -24.75 15.46 31.28
N LEU A 42 -24.69 14.64 30.21
CA LEU A 42 -24.26 13.25 30.31
C LEU A 42 -22.80 13.16 30.78
N LYS A 43 -21.88 13.93 30.18
CA LYS A 43 -20.47 13.97 30.62
C LYS A 43 -20.31 14.36 32.10
N ASN A 44 -21.06 15.35 32.57
CA ASN A 44 -21.02 15.80 33.97
C ASN A 44 -21.50 14.70 34.91
N HIS A 45 -22.59 14.00 34.58
CA HIS A 45 -23.09 12.87 35.37
C HIS A 45 -22.09 11.70 35.38
N LEU A 46 -21.50 11.36 34.22
CA LEU A 46 -20.45 10.33 34.12
C LEU A 46 -19.24 10.65 35.01
N ARG A 47 -18.80 11.91 35.03
CA ARG A 47 -17.63 12.36 35.80
C ARG A 47 -17.91 12.43 37.31
N SER A 48 -19.07 12.93 37.71
CA SER A 48 -19.37 13.25 39.12
C SER A 48 -20.02 12.10 39.89
N GLU A 49 -20.81 11.26 39.24
CA GLU A 49 -21.62 10.22 39.91
C GLU A 49 -21.20 8.80 39.51
N VAL A 50 -20.94 8.54 38.22
CA VAL A 50 -20.60 7.19 37.73
C VAL A 50 -19.14 6.82 38.02
N MET A 51 -18.19 7.70 37.67
CA MET A 51 -16.76 7.42 37.82
C MET A 51 -16.33 7.11 39.27
N PRO A 52 -16.86 7.78 40.32
CA PRO A 52 -16.58 7.39 41.70
C PRO A 52 -17.02 5.96 42.05
N LEU A 53 -18.15 5.49 41.52
CA LEU A 53 -18.63 4.11 41.75
C LEU A 53 -17.74 3.08 41.04
N LEU A 54 -17.27 3.38 39.82
CA LEU A 54 -16.31 2.53 39.10
C LEU A 54 -14.95 2.43 39.81
N LYS A 55 -14.53 3.47 40.52
CA LYS A 55 -13.33 3.48 41.37
C LYS A 55 -13.53 2.78 42.71
N GLY A 56 -14.78 2.42 43.04
CA GLY A 56 -15.12 1.63 44.22
C GLY A 56 -14.39 0.29 44.24
N THR A 57 -13.94 -0.13 45.43
CA THR A 57 -13.18 -1.39 45.59
C THR A 57 -13.89 -2.40 46.47
N LYS A 58 -14.88 -1.99 47.27
CA LYS A 58 -15.64 -2.89 48.15
C LYS A 58 -17.12 -2.56 48.18
N LEU A 59 -17.93 -3.61 48.30
CA LEU A 59 -19.37 -3.51 48.57
C LEU A 59 -19.63 -3.33 50.06
N ASP A 60 -20.71 -2.63 50.40
CA ASP A 60 -21.23 -2.58 51.77
C ASP A 60 -21.56 -4.00 52.28
N ARG A 61 -20.93 -4.40 53.38
CA ARG A 61 -21.07 -5.75 53.99
C ARG A 61 -22.50 -6.07 54.41
N ARG A 62 -23.36 -5.06 54.60
CA ARG A 62 -24.78 -5.26 54.95
C ARG A 62 -25.64 -5.67 53.74
N HIS A 63 -25.10 -5.61 52.52
CA HIS A 63 -25.86 -5.79 51.27
C HIS A 63 -25.13 -6.62 50.21
N ASP A 64 -24.20 -7.51 50.60
CA ASP A 64 -23.53 -8.46 49.67
C ASP A 64 -24.54 -9.46 49.09
N SER A 65 -25.24 -9.01 48.06
CA SER A 65 -26.38 -9.69 47.44
C SER A 65 -26.19 -9.77 45.94
N ILE A 66 -26.78 -10.80 45.33
CA ILE A 66 -26.83 -11.00 43.89
C ILE A 66 -27.44 -9.76 43.20
N THR A 67 -28.46 -9.15 43.82
CA THR A 67 -29.12 -7.94 43.32
C THR A 67 -28.15 -6.77 43.20
N PHE A 68 -27.29 -6.55 44.20
CA PHE A 68 -26.27 -5.50 44.16
C PHE A 68 -25.31 -5.70 42.97
N ARG A 69 -24.81 -6.93 42.79
CA ARG A 69 -23.85 -7.25 41.72
C ARG A 69 -24.48 -7.11 40.34
N ARG A 70 -25.77 -7.47 40.17
CA ARG A 70 -26.53 -7.22 38.94
C ARG A 70 -26.64 -5.73 38.61
N SER A 71 -26.88 -4.87 39.61
CA SER A 71 -26.92 -3.42 39.40
C SER A 71 -25.56 -2.85 39.00
N MET A 72 -24.47 -3.42 39.53
CA MET A 72 -23.12 -3.04 39.10
C MET A 72 -22.84 -3.48 37.66
N SER A 73 -23.25 -4.69 37.28
CA SER A 73 -23.20 -5.17 35.89
C SER A 73 -23.97 -4.25 34.94
N GLN A 74 -25.16 -3.78 35.35
CA GLN A 74 -25.96 -2.84 34.59
C GLN A 74 -25.26 -1.49 34.45
N LEU A 75 -24.73 -0.94 35.56
CA LEU A 75 -23.98 0.32 35.54
C LEU A 75 -22.79 0.25 34.57
N VAL A 76 -22.01 -0.84 34.61
CA VAL A 76 -20.84 -1.03 33.73
C VAL A 76 -21.26 -1.10 32.26
N ARG A 77 -22.35 -1.81 31.95
CA ARG A 77 -22.91 -1.87 30.60
C ARG A 77 -23.33 -0.49 30.10
N ASP A 78 -24.07 0.25 30.92
CA ASP A 78 -24.62 1.55 30.55
C ASP A 78 -23.51 2.61 30.49
N ALA A 79 -22.50 2.53 31.35
CA ALA A 79 -21.29 3.35 31.30
C ALA A 79 -20.46 3.10 30.04
N ALA A 80 -20.30 1.84 29.62
CA ALA A 80 -19.63 1.50 28.37
C ALA A 80 -20.38 2.07 27.16
N PHE A 81 -21.71 1.96 27.13
CA PHE A 81 -22.52 2.57 26.07
C PHE A 81 -22.39 4.11 26.09
N ALA A 82 -22.46 4.72 27.27
CA ALA A 82 -22.30 6.16 27.41
C ALA A 82 -20.92 6.66 26.94
N ALA A 83 -19.86 5.88 27.11
CA ALA A 83 -18.52 6.20 26.59
C ALA A 83 -18.53 6.39 25.06
N VAL A 84 -19.27 5.54 24.35
CA VAL A 84 -19.45 5.64 22.89
C VAL A 84 -20.26 6.89 22.54
N VAL A 85 -21.38 7.13 23.24
CA VAL A 85 -22.27 8.28 22.98
C VAL A 85 -21.56 9.61 23.18
N VAL A 86 -20.72 9.74 24.21
CA VAL A 86 -19.99 11.00 24.48
C VAL A 86 -18.70 11.15 23.68
N HIS A 87 -18.35 10.18 22.83
CA HIS A 87 -17.05 10.06 22.17
C HIS A 87 -15.90 10.25 23.17
N ALA A 88 -15.91 9.46 24.25
CA ALA A 88 -14.88 9.50 25.27
C ALA A 88 -13.51 9.15 24.66
N ASN A 89 -12.46 9.85 25.09
CA ASN A 89 -11.10 9.49 24.69
C ASN A 89 -10.76 8.10 25.28
N PRO A 90 -10.27 7.13 24.48
CA PRO A 90 -9.91 5.78 24.95
C PRO A 90 -8.90 5.77 26.10
N THR A 91 -8.01 6.77 26.17
CA THR A 91 -7.01 6.92 27.25
C THR A 91 -7.43 7.92 28.32
N GLY A 92 -8.67 8.42 28.25
CA GLY A 92 -9.21 9.36 29.22
C GLY A 92 -9.62 8.71 30.54
N ALA A 93 -9.57 9.48 31.62
CA ALA A 93 -9.78 9.01 33.00
C ALA A 93 -11.09 8.21 33.22
N PHE A 94 -12.16 8.54 32.49
CA PHE A 94 -13.43 7.80 32.58
C PHE A 94 -13.29 6.37 32.00
N VAL A 95 -12.76 6.25 30.78
CA VAL A 95 -12.55 4.95 30.13
C VAL A 95 -11.55 4.12 30.91
N THR A 96 -10.47 4.73 31.40
CA THR A 96 -9.50 4.05 32.29
C THR A 96 -10.15 3.53 33.57
N SER A 97 -11.02 4.32 34.21
CA SER A 97 -11.72 3.88 35.43
C SER A 97 -12.66 2.71 35.14
N LEU A 98 -13.32 2.70 33.98
CA LEU A 98 -14.17 1.61 33.52
C LEU A 98 -13.37 0.33 33.25
N THR A 99 -12.25 0.43 32.52
CA THR A 99 -11.40 -0.73 32.20
C THR A 99 -10.75 -1.31 33.44
N GLU A 100 -10.25 -0.46 34.34
CA GLU A 100 -9.66 -0.88 35.63
C GLU A 100 -10.69 -1.55 36.55
N CYS A 101 -11.94 -1.08 36.54
CA CYS A 101 -13.04 -1.70 37.29
C CYS A 101 -13.30 -3.14 36.81
N ILE A 102 -13.21 -3.39 35.50
CA ILE A 102 -13.44 -4.71 34.91
C ILE A 102 -12.23 -5.63 35.13
N LYS A 103 -11.02 -5.13 34.82
CA LYS A 103 -9.76 -5.87 34.92
C LYS A 103 -9.48 -6.41 36.32
N HIS A 104 -9.80 -5.63 37.35
CA HIS A 104 -9.56 -5.97 38.75
C HIS A 104 -10.84 -6.42 39.49
N ASP A 105 -11.91 -6.80 38.79
CA ASP A 105 -13.16 -7.20 39.44
C ASP A 105 -12.99 -8.40 40.39
N HIS A 106 -12.09 -9.35 40.07
CA HIS A 106 -11.80 -10.53 40.89
C HIS A 106 -11.25 -10.18 42.28
N GLU A 107 -10.49 -9.09 42.37
CA GLU A 107 -9.93 -8.50 43.59
C GLU A 107 -10.89 -7.53 44.29
N ARG A 108 -11.94 -7.07 43.59
CA ARG A 108 -12.85 -6.00 44.03
C ARG A 108 -14.25 -6.52 44.34
N MET A 109 -15.22 -6.22 43.48
CA MET A 109 -16.66 -6.36 43.75
C MET A 109 -17.24 -7.69 43.23
N ARG A 110 -16.49 -8.42 42.39
CA ARG A 110 -16.83 -9.73 41.83
C ARG A 110 -18.19 -9.76 41.12
N PHE A 111 -18.54 -8.69 40.40
CA PHE A 111 -19.82 -8.59 39.70
C PHE A 111 -19.83 -9.26 38.32
N ILE A 112 -18.68 -9.50 37.69
CA ILE A 112 -18.59 -10.08 36.34
C ILE A 112 -19.20 -11.49 36.31
N SER A 113 -19.00 -12.27 37.37
CA SER A 113 -19.58 -13.61 37.53
C SER A 113 -21.12 -13.64 37.45
N TYR A 114 -21.79 -12.51 37.69
CA TYR A 114 -23.26 -12.37 37.62
C TYR A 114 -23.75 -11.70 36.33
N MET A 115 -22.83 -11.32 35.42
CA MET A 115 -23.20 -10.82 34.11
C MET A 115 -23.76 -11.94 33.24
N THR A 116 -24.82 -11.63 32.51
CA THR A 116 -25.33 -12.49 31.43
C THR A 116 -24.46 -12.36 30.19
N SER A 117 -24.48 -13.37 29.31
CA SER A 117 -23.81 -13.33 28.00
C SER A 117 -24.21 -12.07 27.21
N ALA A 118 -25.50 -11.74 27.19
CA ALA A 118 -26.02 -10.53 26.55
C ALA A 118 -25.51 -9.21 27.13
N GLN A 119 -25.27 -9.12 28.44
CA GLN A 119 -24.65 -7.94 29.03
C GLN A 119 -23.17 -7.87 28.63
N SER A 120 -22.45 -8.98 28.78
CA SER A 120 -21.02 -9.05 28.52
C SER A 120 -20.67 -8.71 27.08
N SER A 121 -21.38 -9.30 26.10
CA SER A 121 -21.16 -9.05 24.68
C SER A 121 -21.36 -7.57 24.29
N ARG A 122 -22.32 -6.87 24.94
CA ARG A 122 -22.54 -5.43 24.72
C ARG A 122 -21.42 -4.62 25.31
N VAL A 123 -20.94 -4.95 26.51
CA VAL A 123 -19.80 -4.27 27.12
C VAL A 123 -18.57 -4.43 26.22
N ILE A 124 -18.26 -5.64 25.76
CA ILE A 124 -17.17 -5.88 24.79
C ILE A 124 -17.35 -5.00 23.55
N ALA A 125 -18.53 -5.02 22.92
CA ALA A 125 -18.78 -4.23 21.72
C ALA A 125 -18.67 -2.72 21.93
N HIS A 126 -19.13 -2.21 23.08
CA HIS A 126 -19.04 -0.79 23.41
C HIS A 126 -17.61 -0.35 23.75
N LEU A 127 -16.84 -1.18 24.48
CA LEU A 127 -15.44 -0.90 24.76
C LEU A 127 -14.58 -0.90 23.50
N CYS A 128 -14.78 -1.88 22.60
CA CYS A 128 -14.12 -1.88 21.29
C CYS A 128 -14.46 -0.61 20.50
N LYS A 129 -15.75 -0.23 20.41
CA LYS A 129 -16.19 1.00 19.73
C LYS A 129 -15.65 2.29 20.37
N ALA A 130 -15.39 2.28 21.67
CA ALA A 130 -14.74 3.39 22.39
C ALA A 130 -13.21 3.42 22.20
N GLY A 131 -12.63 2.48 21.44
CA GLY A 131 -11.20 2.41 21.13
C GLY A 131 -10.36 1.69 22.20
N VAL A 132 -10.98 0.94 23.12
CA VAL A 132 -10.26 0.17 24.14
C VAL A 132 -9.63 -1.07 23.52
N ARG A 133 -8.30 -1.20 23.68
CA ARG A 133 -7.52 -2.33 23.15
C ARG A 133 -6.87 -3.19 24.24
N ASP A 134 -7.14 -2.93 25.52
CA ASP A 134 -6.55 -3.71 26.61
C ASP A 134 -7.24 -5.08 26.76
N SER A 135 -6.51 -6.15 26.44
CA SER A 135 -7.00 -7.52 26.49
C SER A 135 -7.28 -7.99 27.93
N ALA A 136 -6.64 -7.41 28.94
CA ALA A 136 -6.88 -7.73 30.35
C ALA A 136 -8.25 -7.27 30.84
N ALA A 137 -8.83 -6.23 30.22
CA ALA A 137 -10.22 -5.81 30.48
C ALA A 137 -11.24 -6.67 29.72
N LEU A 138 -10.88 -7.20 28.54
CA LEU A 138 -11.80 -7.97 27.69
C LEU A 138 -11.89 -9.45 28.10
N SER A 139 -10.81 -10.05 28.58
CA SER A 139 -10.76 -11.48 28.95
C SER A 139 -11.79 -11.87 30.03
N PRO A 140 -11.96 -11.12 31.14
CA PRO A 140 -13.00 -11.43 32.13
C PRO A 140 -14.41 -11.40 31.54
N LEU A 141 -14.69 -10.47 30.63
CA LEU A 141 -15.97 -10.37 29.93
C LEU A 141 -16.19 -11.57 29.00
N ILE A 142 -15.17 -11.95 28.23
CA ILE A 142 -15.22 -13.11 27.32
C ILE A 142 -15.62 -14.39 28.06
N SER A 143 -15.14 -14.59 29.29
CA SER A 143 -15.49 -15.75 30.12
C SER A 143 -17.00 -15.91 30.43
N ARG A 144 -17.80 -14.87 30.19
CA ARG A 144 -19.26 -14.87 30.41
C ARG A 144 -20.07 -15.13 29.14
N LEU A 145 -19.43 -15.27 28.00
CA LEU A 145 -20.09 -15.59 26.74
C LEU A 145 -20.61 -17.04 26.76
N ASP A 146 -21.82 -17.24 26.25
CA ASP A 146 -22.48 -18.54 26.17
C ASP A 146 -22.73 -18.92 24.71
N PHE A 147 -22.20 -20.06 24.28
CA PHE A 147 -22.34 -20.55 22.92
C PHE A 147 -23.77 -20.97 22.57
N ASN A 148 -24.65 -21.20 23.54
CA ASN A 148 -26.09 -21.39 23.29
C ASN A 148 -26.74 -20.12 22.69
N GLU A 149 -26.16 -18.94 22.93
CA GLU A 149 -26.65 -17.65 22.43
C GLU A 149 -25.77 -17.11 21.29
N LEU A 150 -25.88 -17.68 20.09
CA LEU A 150 -25.06 -17.30 18.91
C LEU A 150 -25.03 -15.80 18.61
N LYS A 151 -26.12 -15.08 18.88
CA LYS A 151 -26.21 -13.63 18.72
C LYS A 151 -25.18 -12.88 19.56
N GLU A 152 -24.92 -13.38 20.75
CA GLU A 152 -24.02 -12.77 21.72
C GLU A 152 -22.56 -13.10 21.40
N ILE A 153 -22.31 -14.34 20.96
CA ILE A 153 -21.02 -14.77 20.39
C ILE A 153 -20.66 -13.94 19.15
N SER A 154 -21.59 -13.84 18.20
CA SER A 154 -21.45 -13.06 16.96
C SER A 154 -21.09 -11.61 17.25
N ARG A 155 -21.81 -10.96 18.19
CA ARG A 155 -21.54 -9.57 18.59
C ARG A 155 -20.15 -9.38 19.16
N ALA A 156 -19.71 -10.26 20.07
CA ALA A 156 -18.40 -10.16 20.70
C ALA A 156 -17.27 -10.42 19.70
N MET A 157 -17.34 -11.52 18.94
CA MET A 157 -16.31 -11.88 17.96
C MET A 157 -16.17 -10.81 16.87
N PHE A 158 -17.28 -10.25 16.38
CA PHE A 158 -17.24 -9.21 15.36
C PHE A 158 -16.57 -7.93 15.87
N ALA A 159 -16.95 -7.46 17.07
CA ALA A 159 -16.36 -6.28 17.68
C ALA A 159 -14.85 -6.41 17.94
N LEU A 160 -14.38 -7.60 18.34
CA LEU A 160 -12.95 -7.87 18.52
C LEU A 160 -12.19 -7.84 17.19
N VAL A 161 -12.73 -8.51 16.16
CA VAL A 161 -12.07 -8.63 14.86
C VAL A 161 -12.09 -7.33 14.04
N GLU A 162 -13.04 -6.43 14.28
CA GLU A 162 -12.98 -5.05 13.73
C GLU A 162 -11.80 -4.25 14.31
N GLU A 163 -11.48 -4.45 15.60
CA GLU A 163 -10.33 -3.82 16.28
C GLU A 163 -9.00 -4.59 16.08
N GLY A 164 -8.97 -5.61 15.20
CA GLY A 164 -7.77 -6.41 14.94
C GLY A 164 -7.40 -7.41 16.04
N LYS A 165 -8.31 -7.67 17.00
CA LYS A 165 -8.14 -8.61 18.13
C LYS A 165 -8.47 -10.05 17.75
N CYS A 166 -7.86 -10.54 16.66
CA CYS A 166 -8.06 -11.90 16.16
C CYS A 166 -7.53 -12.97 17.13
N ASN A 167 -6.45 -12.67 17.87
CA ASN A 167 -5.88 -13.60 18.86
C ASN A 167 -6.87 -13.89 20.00
N GLU A 168 -7.53 -12.86 20.52
CA GLU A 168 -8.51 -12.99 21.61
C GLU A 168 -9.69 -13.86 21.17
N VAL A 169 -10.14 -13.74 19.93
CA VAL A 169 -11.16 -14.63 19.38
C VAL A 169 -10.66 -16.08 19.37
N ILE A 170 -9.46 -16.34 18.84
CA ILE A 170 -8.94 -17.70 18.68
C ILE A 170 -8.55 -18.36 20.00
N PHE A 171 -7.94 -17.64 20.94
CA PHE A 171 -7.40 -18.21 22.18
C PHE A 171 -8.35 -18.10 23.37
N LEU A 172 -9.32 -17.18 23.35
CA LEU A 172 -10.23 -16.98 24.48
C LEU A 172 -11.66 -17.39 24.17
N ILE A 173 -12.20 -17.07 22.98
CA ILE A 173 -13.60 -17.39 22.64
C ILE A 173 -13.74 -18.80 22.08
N VAL A 174 -13.00 -19.14 21.02
CA VAL A 174 -13.16 -20.43 20.32
C VAL A 174 -12.99 -21.65 21.24
N PRO A 175 -12.04 -21.70 22.20
CA PRO A 175 -11.89 -22.83 23.11
C PRO A 175 -13.04 -23.02 24.09
N MET A 176 -13.89 -22.00 24.29
CA MET A 176 -15.08 -22.11 25.15
C MET A 176 -16.22 -22.90 24.50
N TYR A 177 -16.14 -23.22 23.21
CA TYR A 177 -17.14 -24.07 22.55
C TYR A 177 -17.02 -25.52 23.04
N CYS A 178 -18.08 -26.04 23.68
CA CYS A 178 -18.11 -27.35 24.30
C CYS A 178 -18.94 -28.39 23.51
N GLY A 179 -19.39 -28.07 22.30
CA GLY A 179 -20.20 -28.97 21.46
C GLY A 179 -21.69 -28.65 21.47
N GLU A 180 -22.05 -27.42 21.79
CA GLU A 180 -23.41 -26.90 21.77
C GLU A 180 -24.06 -27.15 20.39
N LYS A 181 -25.32 -27.59 20.40
CA LYS A 181 -26.13 -27.78 19.19
C LYS A 181 -27.27 -26.77 19.18
N TRP A 182 -27.48 -26.13 18.04
CA TRP A 182 -28.51 -25.09 17.90
C TRP A 182 -29.74 -25.62 17.17
N THR A 183 -30.91 -25.18 17.61
CA THR A 183 -32.17 -25.33 16.86
C THR A 183 -32.57 -23.97 16.31
N LEU A 184 -33.32 -23.96 15.21
CA LEU A 184 -33.73 -22.70 14.57
C LEU A 184 -34.63 -21.88 15.51
N THR A 185 -34.18 -20.68 15.87
CA THR A 185 -34.92 -19.75 16.72
C THR A 185 -34.96 -18.36 16.09
N TYR A 186 -36.08 -17.66 16.28
CA TYR A 186 -36.30 -16.29 15.83
C TYR A 186 -36.23 -15.34 17.02
N ASP A 187 -35.63 -14.16 16.80
CA ASP A 187 -35.31 -13.18 17.84
C ASP A 187 -36.51 -12.64 18.66
N ALA A 188 -37.75 -12.89 18.23
CA ALA A 188 -38.99 -12.40 18.86
C ALA A 188 -39.94 -13.50 19.40
N GLY A 189 -39.47 -14.75 19.52
CA GLY A 189 -40.33 -15.89 19.90
C GLY A 189 -41.13 -16.47 18.73
N ARG A 190 -41.91 -17.55 18.97
CA ARG A 190 -42.68 -18.27 17.92
C ARG A 190 -43.43 -17.26 17.06
N GLY A 191 -43.11 -17.23 15.77
CA GLY A 191 -43.69 -16.34 14.79
C GLY A 191 -45.21 -16.31 14.91
N HIS A 192 -45.73 -15.29 15.57
CA HIS A 192 -47.13 -14.98 15.59
C HIS A 192 -47.34 -13.89 14.56
N THR A 193 -48.12 -14.25 13.54
CA THR A 193 -48.54 -13.47 12.38
C THR A 193 -47.53 -13.36 11.23
N ASN A 194 -48.04 -13.70 10.05
CA ASN A 194 -47.40 -13.54 8.76
C ASN A 194 -46.89 -12.10 8.59
N THR A 195 -45.70 -12.00 7.99
CA THR A 195 -44.98 -10.79 7.59
C THR A 195 -44.25 -10.01 8.71
N GLU A 196 -42.92 -9.91 8.55
CA GLU A 196 -42.05 -8.84 9.13
C GLU A 196 -41.15 -9.08 10.35
N ASN A 197 -40.91 -10.31 10.83
CA ASN A 197 -39.72 -10.55 11.67
C ASN A 197 -38.81 -11.66 11.13
N ARG A 198 -37.75 -11.26 10.42
CA ARG A 198 -36.91 -12.14 9.60
C ARG A 198 -35.55 -12.49 10.21
N ASN A 199 -35.23 -12.06 11.44
CA ASN A 199 -33.92 -12.34 12.05
C ASN A 199 -33.95 -13.62 12.89
N CYS A 200 -33.08 -14.57 12.55
CA CYS A 200 -32.94 -15.85 13.23
C CYS A 200 -31.48 -16.20 13.52
N ASN A 201 -31.26 -17.11 14.46
CA ASN A 201 -29.94 -17.49 14.96
C ASN A 201 -29.01 -18.11 13.90
N VAL A 202 -29.53 -18.70 12.81
CA VAL A 202 -28.68 -19.20 11.71
C VAL A 202 -27.98 -18.07 10.95
N PHE A 203 -28.51 -16.84 10.96
CA PHE A 203 -27.81 -15.69 10.38
C PHE A 203 -26.59 -15.32 11.21
N GLU A 204 -26.71 -15.45 12.53
CA GLU A 204 -25.60 -15.28 13.46
C GLU A 204 -24.59 -16.41 13.29
N ALA A 205 -25.02 -17.65 13.02
CA ALA A 205 -24.11 -18.75 12.67
C ALA A 205 -23.24 -18.41 11.45
N VAL A 206 -23.83 -17.89 10.37
CA VAL A 206 -23.08 -17.44 9.18
C VAL A 206 -22.07 -16.34 9.53
N ARG A 207 -22.45 -15.39 10.39
CA ARG A 207 -21.53 -14.33 10.87
C ARG A 207 -20.39 -14.92 11.70
N VAL A 208 -20.66 -15.82 12.63
CA VAL A 208 -19.65 -16.48 13.46
C VAL A 208 -18.67 -17.26 12.58
N VAL A 209 -19.14 -18.03 11.61
CA VAL A 209 -18.27 -18.76 10.65
C VAL A 209 -17.38 -17.81 9.86
N ARG A 210 -17.94 -16.69 9.37
CA ARG A 210 -17.17 -15.68 8.65
C ARG A 210 -16.08 -15.06 9.53
N VAL A 211 -16.41 -14.72 10.77
CA VAL A 211 -15.45 -14.13 11.71
C VAL A 211 -14.39 -15.15 12.13
N LEU A 212 -14.77 -16.41 12.34
CA LEU A 212 -13.85 -17.52 12.62
C LEU A 212 -12.84 -17.68 11.48
N SER A 213 -13.30 -17.75 10.22
CA SER A 213 -12.42 -17.84 9.05
C SER A 213 -11.43 -16.66 8.99
N LYS A 214 -11.91 -15.42 9.18
CA LYS A 214 -11.06 -14.22 9.21
C LYS A 214 -10.03 -14.28 10.34
N ALA A 215 -10.44 -14.66 11.55
CA ALA A 215 -9.58 -14.71 12.72
C ALA A 215 -8.50 -15.80 12.59
N VAL A 216 -8.87 -17.01 12.17
CA VAL A 216 -7.93 -18.12 11.94
C VAL A 216 -6.89 -17.73 10.90
N ARG A 217 -7.33 -17.19 9.75
CA ARG A 217 -6.42 -16.72 8.70
C ARG A 217 -5.46 -15.64 9.19
N SER A 218 -5.96 -14.63 9.90
CA SER A 218 -5.14 -13.56 10.45
C SER A 218 -4.09 -14.05 11.44
N VAL A 219 -4.44 -15.01 12.32
CA VAL A 219 -3.49 -15.56 13.30
C VAL A 219 -2.46 -16.46 12.60
N VAL A 220 -2.88 -17.30 11.64
CA VAL A 220 -1.96 -18.17 10.90
C VAL A 220 -0.99 -17.36 10.03
N GLU A 221 -1.48 -16.36 9.29
CA GLU A 221 -0.63 -15.48 8.48
C GLU A 221 0.40 -14.74 9.33
N ARG A 222 -0.02 -14.18 10.47
CA ARG A 222 0.89 -13.52 11.41
C ARG A 222 1.99 -14.46 11.94
N ARG A 223 1.66 -15.71 12.22
CA ARG A 223 2.65 -16.72 12.64
C ARG A 223 3.63 -17.09 11.53
N ARG A 224 3.23 -17.00 10.26
CA ARG A 224 4.12 -17.26 9.12
C ARG A 224 5.12 -16.13 8.91
N THR A 225 4.74 -14.89 9.22
CA THR A 225 5.60 -13.72 9.09
C THR A 225 6.53 -13.52 10.29
N ASP A 226 6.09 -13.91 11.50
CA ASP A 226 6.86 -13.74 12.73
C ASP A 226 7.92 -14.87 12.89
N VAL A 227 8.98 -14.83 12.07
CA VAL A 227 10.09 -15.82 12.04
C VAL A 227 10.87 -15.87 13.37
N GLU A 228 11.00 -14.74 14.06
CA GLU A 228 11.77 -14.61 15.31
C GLU A 228 11.05 -15.19 16.55
N ALA A 229 9.74 -15.47 16.47
CA ALA A 229 8.92 -15.88 17.62
C ALA A 229 8.52 -17.37 17.60
N GLN A 230 9.02 -18.16 16.64
CA GLN A 230 8.59 -19.55 16.43
C GLN A 230 8.73 -20.47 17.67
N GLY A 231 9.58 -20.10 18.63
CA GLY A 231 9.76 -20.84 19.89
C GLY A 231 8.84 -20.48 21.07
N SER A 232 8.08 -19.36 21.03
CA SER A 232 7.27 -18.90 22.19
C SER A 232 5.76 -18.78 21.95
N LEU A 233 5.28 -19.11 20.74
CA LEU A 233 3.87 -18.98 20.38
C LEU A 233 3.04 -20.13 20.96
N SER A 234 1.98 -19.81 21.72
CA SER A 234 1.03 -20.82 22.23
C SER A 234 0.43 -21.66 21.08
N PRO A 235 0.20 -22.97 21.24
CA PRO A 235 -0.37 -23.79 20.17
C PRO A 235 -1.79 -23.33 19.79
N LEU A 236 -2.15 -23.42 18.50
CA LEU A 236 -3.51 -23.12 18.04
C LEU A 236 -4.49 -24.18 18.59
N PRO A 237 -5.70 -23.80 19.03
CA PRO A 237 -6.73 -24.76 19.47
C PRO A 237 -7.40 -25.42 18.26
N ILE A 238 -6.66 -26.30 17.57
CA ILE A 238 -7.03 -26.88 16.28
C ILE A 238 -8.39 -27.60 16.37
N GLU A 239 -8.58 -28.43 17.41
CA GLU A 239 -9.81 -29.20 17.60
C GLU A 239 -11.03 -28.29 17.81
N SER A 240 -10.94 -27.28 18.67
CA SER A 240 -12.03 -26.33 18.93
C SER A 240 -12.41 -25.56 17.67
N ILE A 241 -11.43 -25.11 16.88
CA ILE A 241 -11.67 -24.44 15.59
C ILE A 241 -12.42 -25.37 14.64
N GLN A 242 -11.96 -26.61 14.49
CA GLN A 242 -12.54 -27.59 13.57
C GLN A 242 -13.96 -27.99 14.00
N ARG A 243 -14.18 -28.30 15.29
CA ARG A 243 -15.49 -28.65 15.84
C ARG A 243 -16.51 -27.52 15.70
N LEU A 244 -16.11 -26.29 16.04
CA LEU A 244 -16.99 -25.12 15.92
C LEU A 244 -17.38 -24.87 14.45
N ARG A 245 -16.40 -24.91 13.53
CA ARG A 245 -16.67 -24.74 12.11
C ARG A 245 -17.62 -25.82 11.57
N THR A 246 -17.34 -27.10 11.85
CA THR A 246 -18.14 -28.21 11.33
C THR A 246 -19.58 -28.15 11.88
N SER A 247 -19.75 -27.88 13.18
CA SER A 247 -21.07 -27.73 13.81
C SER A 247 -21.87 -26.56 13.21
N LEU A 248 -21.24 -25.38 13.05
CA LEU A 248 -21.89 -24.23 12.44
C LEU A 248 -22.25 -24.50 10.97
N ALA A 249 -21.36 -25.14 10.20
CA ALA A 249 -21.63 -25.52 8.81
C ALA A 249 -22.84 -26.47 8.71
N ASN A 250 -22.91 -27.48 9.60
CA ASN A 250 -24.08 -28.36 9.68
C ASN A 250 -25.35 -27.57 9.97
N PHE A 251 -25.35 -26.72 11.01
CA PHE A 251 -26.53 -25.93 11.37
C PHE A 251 -27.01 -25.00 10.24
N ILE A 252 -26.08 -24.42 9.47
CA ILE A 252 -26.38 -23.62 8.28
C ILE A 252 -27.01 -24.47 7.17
N ILE A 253 -26.46 -25.66 6.91
CA ILE A 253 -26.94 -26.58 5.86
C ILE A 253 -28.30 -27.18 6.21
N GLU A 254 -28.56 -27.53 7.47
CA GLU A 254 -29.87 -28.01 7.93
C GLU A 254 -30.98 -26.97 7.78
N ASN A 255 -30.61 -25.69 7.72
CA ASN A 255 -31.54 -24.56 7.70
C ASN A 255 -31.46 -23.73 6.41
N THR A 256 -31.12 -24.36 5.28
CA THR A 256 -30.98 -23.69 3.97
C THR A 256 -32.19 -22.83 3.57
N GLN A 257 -33.40 -23.24 3.93
CA GLN A 257 -34.68 -22.62 3.55
C GLN A 257 -34.88 -21.19 4.07
N VAL A 258 -34.18 -20.78 5.13
CA VAL A 258 -34.31 -19.42 5.68
C VAL A 258 -33.18 -18.47 5.22
N LEU A 259 -32.16 -19.01 4.54
CA LEU A 259 -30.98 -18.24 4.13
C LEU A 259 -31.28 -17.40 2.88
N ARG A 260 -30.61 -16.24 2.79
CA ARG A 260 -30.67 -15.31 1.65
C ARG A 260 -29.39 -15.41 0.84
N GLY A 261 -29.37 -14.89 -0.39
CA GLY A 261 -28.20 -14.98 -1.25
C GLY A 261 -26.93 -14.41 -0.61
N ALA A 262 -27.05 -13.31 0.14
CA ALA A 262 -25.92 -12.71 0.87
C ALA A 262 -25.36 -13.64 1.97
N HIS A 263 -26.19 -14.49 2.59
CA HIS A 263 -25.73 -15.48 3.56
C HIS A 263 -24.89 -16.56 2.87
N TRP A 264 -25.33 -17.04 1.70
CA TRP A 264 -24.56 -18.00 0.90
C TRP A 264 -23.24 -17.43 0.39
N ILE A 265 -23.19 -16.15 0.02
CA ILE A 265 -21.92 -15.49 -0.31
C ILE A 265 -20.98 -15.49 0.88
N ASN A 266 -21.46 -15.08 2.06
CA ASN A 266 -20.63 -15.04 3.26
C ASN A 266 -20.14 -16.44 3.67
N PHE A 267 -21.00 -17.46 3.58
CA PHE A 267 -20.63 -18.85 3.84
C PHE A 267 -19.56 -19.36 2.85
N THR A 268 -19.80 -19.22 1.54
CA THR A 268 -18.86 -19.63 0.49
C THR A 268 -17.50 -18.98 0.67
N ARG A 269 -17.47 -17.67 0.90
CA ARG A 269 -16.22 -16.93 1.13
C ARG A 269 -15.49 -17.39 2.39
N ALA A 270 -16.23 -17.60 3.48
CA ALA A 270 -15.64 -18.05 4.73
C ALA A 270 -14.99 -19.43 4.58
N MET A 271 -15.64 -20.36 3.88
CA MET A 271 -15.10 -21.69 3.62
C MET A 271 -13.84 -21.65 2.74
N MET A 272 -13.81 -20.80 1.72
CA MET A 272 -12.64 -20.69 0.83
C MET A 272 -11.40 -20.08 1.46
N HIS A 273 -11.57 -19.19 2.42
CA HIS A 273 -10.46 -18.46 3.04
C HIS A 273 -9.87 -19.14 4.28
N PHE A 274 -10.30 -20.35 4.64
CA PHE A 274 -9.60 -21.12 5.67
C PHE A 274 -8.17 -21.48 5.21
N PRO A 275 -7.15 -21.35 6.07
CA PRO A 275 -5.78 -21.74 5.75
C PRO A 275 -5.66 -23.24 5.40
N GLN A 276 -4.61 -23.60 4.66
CA GLN A 276 -4.35 -24.96 4.17
C GLN A 276 -4.38 -26.01 5.30
N GLU A 277 -3.83 -25.68 6.46
CA GLU A 277 -3.76 -26.51 7.67
C GLU A 277 -5.15 -26.86 8.23
N PHE A 278 -6.15 -26.04 7.89
CA PHE A 278 -7.54 -26.21 8.28
C PHE A 278 -8.44 -26.60 7.11
N LYS A 279 -7.92 -26.94 5.93
CA LYS A 279 -8.81 -27.27 4.79
C LYS A 279 -9.66 -28.51 5.02
N LEU A 280 -9.10 -29.58 5.60
CA LEU A 280 -9.86 -30.80 5.85
C LEU A 280 -10.98 -30.56 6.89
N VAL A 281 -12.18 -31.06 6.60
CA VAL A 281 -13.33 -30.96 7.50
C VAL A 281 -13.43 -32.22 8.36
N LYS A 282 -13.06 -32.09 9.64
CA LYS A 282 -13.16 -33.17 10.63
C LYS A 282 -14.49 -33.16 11.39
N TYR A 283 -14.77 -34.26 12.09
CA TYR A 283 -15.96 -34.49 12.90
C TYR A 283 -17.26 -34.61 12.07
N LEU A 284 -17.16 -35.03 10.81
CA LEU A 284 -18.30 -35.16 9.90
C LEU A 284 -19.14 -36.41 10.20
N GLU A 285 -18.57 -37.39 10.89
CA GLU A 285 -19.26 -38.58 11.42
C GLU A 285 -20.49 -38.20 12.26
N ASP A 286 -20.46 -37.06 12.94
CA ASP A 286 -21.56 -36.53 13.75
C ASP A 286 -22.62 -35.75 12.93
N TYR A 287 -22.35 -35.46 11.66
CA TYR A 287 -23.12 -34.51 10.84
C TYR A 287 -23.41 -35.03 9.42
N SER A 288 -24.20 -36.11 9.33
CA SER A 288 -24.63 -36.72 8.07
C SER A 288 -25.31 -35.78 7.03
N PRO A 289 -26.01 -34.68 7.39
CA PRO A 289 -26.57 -33.75 6.41
C PRO A 289 -25.50 -33.06 5.55
N VAL A 290 -24.32 -32.76 6.12
CA VAL A 290 -23.23 -32.13 5.39
C VAL A 290 -22.69 -33.05 4.30
N VAL A 291 -22.45 -34.31 4.67
CA VAL A 291 -21.93 -35.34 3.76
C VAL A 291 -22.89 -35.53 2.58
N ARG A 292 -24.17 -35.77 2.85
CA ARG A 292 -25.20 -35.93 1.81
C ARG A 292 -25.32 -34.71 0.89
N ALA A 293 -25.21 -33.50 1.44
CA ALA A 293 -25.28 -32.27 0.65
C ALA A 293 -24.10 -32.09 -0.30
N VAL A 294 -22.89 -32.49 0.12
CA VAL A 294 -21.68 -32.47 -0.73
C VAL A 294 -21.73 -33.58 -1.78
N GLU A 295 -22.16 -34.80 -1.42
CA GLU A 295 -22.34 -35.93 -2.34
C GLU A 295 -23.27 -35.56 -3.51
N ALA A 296 -24.38 -34.87 -3.21
CA ALA A 296 -25.35 -34.44 -4.20
C ALA A 296 -24.78 -33.47 -5.27
N LEU A 297 -23.63 -32.83 -5.02
CA LEU A 297 -22.99 -31.91 -5.99
C LEU A 297 -22.27 -32.63 -7.12
N GLN A 298 -21.89 -33.90 -6.95
CA GLN A 298 -21.13 -34.69 -7.93
C GLN A 298 -19.89 -33.94 -8.46
N LEU A 299 -19.05 -33.44 -7.54
CA LEU A 299 -17.89 -32.62 -7.89
C LEU A 299 -16.86 -33.40 -8.74
N PRO A 300 -16.20 -32.73 -9.70
CA PRO A 300 -15.17 -33.36 -10.53
C PRO A 300 -14.00 -33.88 -9.67
N ASN A 301 -13.39 -34.99 -10.09
CA ASN A 301 -12.26 -35.68 -9.43
C ASN A 301 -12.56 -36.46 -8.13
N ARG A 302 -13.83 -36.58 -7.72
CA ARG A 302 -14.22 -37.53 -6.68
C ARG A 302 -14.50 -38.90 -7.32
N GLY A 303 -13.56 -39.83 -7.17
CA GLY A 303 -13.69 -41.19 -7.69
C GLY A 303 -14.81 -41.98 -6.99
N ALA A 304 -15.51 -42.83 -7.73
CA ALA A 304 -16.48 -43.77 -7.18
C ALA A 304 -15.74 -44.87 -6.38
N GLY A 305 -15.49 -44.64 -5.08
CA GLY A 305 -14.82 -45.63 -4.22
C GLY A 305 -14.19 -45.12 -2.93
N GLN A 306 -14.04 -43.81 -2.74
CA GLN A 306 -13.56 -43.25 -1.46
C GLN A 306 -14.74 -42.93 -0.52
N GLN A 307 -14.62 -43.28 0.76
CA GLN A 307 -15.56 -42.81 1.78
C GLN A 307 -15.49 -41.29 1.85
N LEU A 308 -16.58 -40.60 1.50
CA LEU A 308 -16.58 -39.13 1.39
C LEU A 308 -16.27 -38.43 2.72
N ILE A 309 -16.59 -39.09 3.84
CA ILE A 309 -16.46 -38.55 5.20
C ILE A 309 -15.02 -38.10 5.51
N ASP A 310 -14.01 -38.83 5.02
CA ASP A 310 -12.59 -38.53 5.31
C ASP A 310 -11.92 -37.60 4.30
N THR A 311 -12.66 -37.16 3.27
CA THR A 311 -12.09 -36.41 2.12
C THR A 311 -12.77 -35.07 1.88
N ILE A 312 -13.82 -34.72 2.63
CA ILE A 312 -14.49 -33.41 2.48
C ILE A 312 -13.58 -32.31 3.04
N ASP A 313 -13.32 -31.30 2.21
CA ASP A 313 -12.59 -30.11 2.57
C ASP A 313 -13.49 -28.86 2.55
N THR A 314 -12.94 -27.72 2.98
CA THR A 314 -13.68 -26.45 2.97
C THR A 314 -13.95 -25.94 1.55
N THR A 315 -13.18 -26.36 0.55
CA THR A 315 -13.40 -26.04 -0.85
C THR A 315 -14.68 -26.70 -1.37
N ASP A 316 -14.99 -27.93 -0.96
CA ASP A 316 -16.24 -28.61 -1.27
C ASP A 316 -17.45 -27.89 -0.66
N LEU A 317 -17.34 -27.47 0.60
CA LEU A 317 -18.39 -26.68 1.27
C LEU A 317 -18.60 -25.33 0.60
N ALA A 318 -17.54 -24.73 0.07
CA ALA A 318 -17.67 -23.53 -0.72
C ALA A 318 -18.34 -23.79 -2.08
N ALA A 319 -18.04 -24.92 -2.73
CA ALA A 319 -18.71 -25.33 -3.95
C ALA A 319 -20.21 -25.59 -3.70
N LEU A 320 -20.57 -26.13 -2.53
CA LEU A 320 -21.96 -26.26 -2.08
C LEU A 320 -22.64 -24.89 -1.99
N GLY A 321 -22.04 -23.94 -1.26
CA GLY A 321 -22.60 -22.59 -1.12
C GLY A 321 -22.74 -21.87 -2.47
N MET A 322 -21.77 -22.06 -3.38
CA MET A 322 -21.83 -21.54 -4.75
C MET A 322 -22.94 -22.22 -5.58
N SER A 323 -23.14 -23.53 -5.42
CA SER A 323 -24.23 -24.24 -6.10
C SER A 323 -25.59 -23.69 -5.66
N ARG A 324 -25.80 -23.53 -4.35
CA ARG A 324 -27.03 -22.97 -3.76
C ARG A 324 -27.31 -21.55 -4.25
N LEU A 325 -26.29 -20.70 -4.33
CA LEU A 325 -26.43 -19.32 -4.81
C LEU A 325 -26.97 -19.25 -6.26
N PHE A 326 -26.60 -20.20 -7.10
CA PHE A 326 -26.96 -20.25 -8.53
C PHE A 326 -28.10 -21.22 -8.88
N GLU A 327 -28.54 -22.07 -7.94
CA GLU A 327 -29.58 -23.08 -8.13
C GLU A 327 -30.87 -22.48 -8.73
N PRO A 328 -31.43 -21.36 -8.21
CA PRO A 328 -32.66 -20.78 -8.77
C PRO A 328 -32.51 -20.21 -10.19
N VAL A 329 -31.31 -19.75 -10.57
CA VAL A 329 -31.04 -19.19 -11.91
C VAL A 329 -30.93 -20.28 -12.97
N LYS A 330 -30.51 -21.50 -12.60
CA LYS A 330 -30.48 -22.65 -13.50
C LYS A 330 -31.89 -23.08 -13.94
N HIS A 331 -32.89 -22.89 -13.07
CA HIS A 331 -34.29 -23.27 -13.33
C HIS A 331 -35.07 -22.21 -14.12
N MET A 332 -34.67 -20.93 -14.07
CA MET A 332 -35.30 -19.83 -14.82
C MET A 332 -35.09 -19.91 -16.35
N LYS A 333 -34.13 -20.70 -16.85
CA LYS A 333 -33.92 -20.91 -18.29
C LYS A 333 -34.94 -21.85 -18.95
N ARG A 334 -35.86 -22.47 -18.19
CA ARG A 334 -37.02 -23.18 -18.75
C ARG A 334 -38.22 -22.23 -18.76
N PRO A 335 -38.82 -21.91 -19.92
CA PRO A 335 -40.03 -21.11 -19.96
C PRO A 335 -41.17 -21.93 -19.35
N GLN A 336 -41.52 -21.67 -18.09
CA GLN A 336 -42.80 -22.12 -17.54
C GLN A 336 -43.87 -21.14 -18.02
N GLN A 337 -44.63 -21.58 -19.02
CA GLN A 337 -45.94 -21.04 -19.32
C GLN A 337 -46.89 -21.34 -18.14
N SER A 338 -47.81 -20.40 -17.86
CA SER A 338 -48.81 -20.34 -16.78
C SER A 338 -48.29 -19.81 -15.42
N SER A 339 -48.95 -18.87 -14.73
CA SER A 339 -50.19 -18.12 -14.96
C SER A 339 -50.26 -17.00 -13.91
N GLU A 340 -51.20 -16.10 -14.13
CA GLU A 340 -51.44 -14.80 -13.50
C GLU A 340 -51.68 -14.78 -11.98
N SER A 341 -51.53 -13.57 -11.43
CA SER A 341 -52.02 -13.08 -10.14
C SER A 341 -51.27 -13.52 -8.87
N GLY A 342 -50.35 -12.66 -8.47
CA GLY A 342 -49.66 -12.70 -7.19
C GLY A 342 -48.29 -12.06 -7.36
N MET A 343 -47.97 -11.04 -6.57
CA MET A 343 -46.60 -10.56 -6.43
C MET A 343 -45.74 -11.72 -5.90
N SER A 344 -45.27 -12.57 -6.81
CA SER A 344 -44.40 -13.70 -6.48
C SER A 344 -43.07 -13.08 -6.05
N GLU A 345 -42.81 -13.12 -4.74
CA GLU A 345 -41.50 -12.77 -4.20
C GLU A 345 -40.45 -13.55 -4.99
N GLY A 346 -39.52 -12.85 -5.64
CA GLY A 346 -38.43 -13.49 -6.39
C GLY A 346 -37.71 -14.56 -5.54
N PRO A 347 -37.03 -15.54 -6.17
CA PRO A 347 -36.48 -16.68 -5.45
C PRO A 347 -35.54 -16.24 -4.32
N ARG A 348 -36.02 -16.35 -3.08
CA ARG A 348 -35.24 -16.07 -1.86
C ARG A 348 -34.04 -17.01 -1.82
N GLY A 349 -32.89 -16.52 -1.36
CA GLY A 349 -31.67 -17.32 -1.31
C GLY A 349 -30.86 -17.34 -2.62
N SER A 350 -31.36 -16.74 -3.69
CA SER A 350 -30.67 -16.68 -4.99
C SER A 350 -29.71 -15.48 -5.10
N ILE A 351 -28.82 -15.55 -6.10
CA ILE A 351 -27.99 -14.44 -6.55
C ILE A 351 -28.76 -13.15 -6.88
N LEU A 352 -30.04 -13.25 -7.28
CA LEU A 352 -30.87 -12.11 -7.64
C LEU A 352 -31.36 -11.31 -6.42
N ASP A 353 -31.35 -11.94 -5.24
CA ASP A 353 -31.70 -11.35 -3.92
C ASP A 353 -30.49 -10.66 -3.26
N VAL A 354 -29.34 -10.59 -3.95
CA VAL A 354 -28.10 -10.03 -3.40
C VAL A 354 -27.92 -8.56 -3.81
N PRO A 355 -27.59 -7.66 -2.86
CA PRO A 355 -27.10 -6.33 -3.20
C PRO A 355 -25.83 -6.40 -4.07
N PRO A 356 -25.68 -5.55 -5.10
CA PRO A 356 -24.53 -5.60 -6.00
C PRO A 356 -23.17 -5.54 -5.28
N SER A 357 -23.08 -4.79 -4.18
CA SER A 357 -21.86 -4.65 -3.37
C SER A 357 -21.46 -5.97 -2.69
N GLU A 358 -22.41 -6.72 -2.15
CA GLU A 358 -22.16 -8.07 -1.61
C GLU A 358 -21.86 -9.08 -2.73
N LEU A 359 -22.52 -8.93 -3.88
CA LEU A 359 -22.34 -9.81 -5.02
C LEU A 359 -20.91 -9.74 -5.58
N SER A 360 -20.32 -8.55 -5.67
CA SER A 360 -18.93 -8.37 -6.13
C SER A 360 -17.92 -9.24 -5.35
N LYS A 361 -18.18 -9.51 -4.07
CA LYS A 361 -17.25 -10.22 -3.18
C LYS A 361 -17.05 -11.69 -3.53
N ILE A 362 -17.90 -12.25 -4.40
CA ILE A 362 -17.78 -13.63 -4.86
C ILE A 362 -16.84 -13.79 -6.06
N ILE A 363 -16.63 -12.72 -6.83
CA ILE A 363 -15.83 -12.73 -8.07
C ILE A 363 -14.45 -13.37 -7.88
N PRO A 364 -13.65 -12.98 -6.86
CA PRO A 364 -12.28 -13.51 -6.70
C PRO A 364 -12.23 -15.02 -6.37
N ILE A 365 -13.37 -15.64 -6.11
CA ILE A 365 -13.45 -17.02 -5.63
C ILE A 365 -13.95 -17.98 -6.71
N ILE A 366 -14.68 -17.49 -7.72
CA ILE A 366 -15.37 -18.33 -8.71
C ILE A 366 -14.40 -19.29 -9.40
N GLU A 367 -13.22 -18.80 -9.79
CA GLU A 367 -12.21 -19.59 -10.52
C GLU A 367 -11.49 -20.62 -9.64
N HIS A 368 -11.51 -20.44 -8.31
CA HIS A 368 -10.85 -21.32 -7.36
C HIS A 368 -11.73 -22.49 -6.88
N LEU A 369 -12.99 -22.55 -7.31
CA LEU A 369 -13.93 -23.60 -6.90
C LEU A 369 -13.93 -24.81 -7.85
N PRO A 370 -13.99 -26.05 -7.34
CA PRO A 370 -13.96 -27.28 -8.13
C PRO A 370 -15.20 -27.36 -9.02
N SER A 371 -15.06 -26.94 -10.28
CA SER A 371 -16.09 -27.00 -11.32
C SER A 371 -15.43 -26.89 -12.69
N SER A 372 -16.14 -27.23 -13.77
CA SER A 372 -15.60 -27.05 -15.12
C SER A 372 -15.33 -25.57 -15.42
N LYS A 373 -14.25 -25.29 -16.16
CA LYS A 373 -13.89 -23.91 -16.56
C LYS A 373 -15.07 -23.20 -17.26
N SER A 374 -15.85 -23.92 -18.05
CA SER A 374 -17.05 -23.39 -18.71
C SER A 374 -18.12 -22.90 -17.71
N ILE A 375 -18.37 -23.64 -16.62
CA ILE A 375 -19.31 -23.25 -15.58
C ILE A 375 -18.77 -22.05 -14.79
N GLN A 376 -17.47 -22.03 -14.47
CA GLN A 376 -16.83 -20.91 -13.78
C GLN A 376 -16.96 -19.61 -14.60
N GLN A 377 -16.63 -19.66 -15.90
CA GLN A 377 -16.76 -18.51 -16.81
C GLN A 377 -18.20 -18.02 -16.94
N LEU A 378 -19.18 -18.92 -17.09
CA LEU A 378 -20.60 -18.56 -17.14
C LEU A 378 -21.08 -17.88 -15.85
N ARG A 379 -20.66 -18.40 -14.69
CA ARG A 379 -20.98 -17.81 -13.38
C ARG A 379 -20.34 -16.44 -13.22
N LEU A 380 -19.07 -16.31 -13.60
CA LEU A 380 -18.33 -15.06 -13.54
C LEU A 380 -19.01 -13.99 -14.41
N GLN A 381 -19.28 -14.31 -15.67
CA GLN A 381 -19.97 -13.40 -16.59
C GLN A 381 -21.33 -12.98 -16.02
N PHE A 382 -22.14 -13.92 -15.53
CA PHE A 382 -23.44 -13.61 -14.96
C PHE A 382 -23.34 -12.66 -13.75
N VAL A 383 -22.38 -12.89 -12.86
CA VAL A 383 -22.14 -12.04 -11.67
C VAL A 383 -21.73 -10.64 -12.09
N VAL A 384 -20.75 -10.52 -12.98
CA VAL A 384 -20.23 -9.24 -13.46
C VAL A 384 -21.34 -8.46 -14.18
N ASP A 385 -22.07 -9.09 -15.11
CA ASP A 385 -23.18 -8.44 -15.83
C ASP A 385 -24.29 -7.97 -14.87
N THR A 386 -24.59 -8.76 -13.83
CA THR A 386 -25.59 -8.39 -12.82
C THR A 386 -25.16 -7.21 -11.98
N VAL A 387 -23.87 -7.16 -11.61
CA VAL A 387 -23.28 -6.03 -10.90
C VAL A 387 -23.28 -4.78 -11.77
N VAL A 388 -22.80 -4.89 -13.01
CA VAL A 388 -22.70 -3.78 -13.98
C VAL A 388 -24.07 -3.14 -14.23
N LYS A 389 -25.11 -3.95 -14.46
CA LYS A 389 -26.50 -3.48 -14.64
C LYS A 389 -27.06 -2.70 -13.45
N ARG A 390 -26.45 -2.82 -12.26
CA ARG A 390 -26.93 -2.22 -11.01
C ARG A 390 -25.91 -1.27 -10.38
N LEU A 391 -24.85 -0.88 -11.10
CA LEU A 391 -23.81 0.03 -10.58
C LEU A 391 -24.37 1.38 -10.14
N GLU A 392 -25.36 1.91 -10.87
CA GLU A 392 -26.02 3.19 -10.55
C GLU A 392 -26.74 3.20 -9.18
N PHE A 393 -26.97 2.03 -8.56
CA PHE A 393 -27.55 1.92 -7.21
C PHE A 393 -26.50 1.81 -6.11
N MET A 394 -25.22 1.66 -6.48
CA MET A 394 -24.12 1.61 -5.52
C MET A 394 -23.72 3.01 -5.05
N ASN A 395 -23.29 3.09 -3.79
CA ASN A 395 -22.57 4.26 -3.29
C ASN A 395 -21.12 4.25 -3.81
N PHE A 396 -20.43 5.39 -3.68
CA PHE A 396 -19.05 5.54 -4.14
C PHE A 396 -18.10 4.47 -3.59
N ALA A 397 -18.18 4.15 -2.30
CA ALA A 397 -17.28 3.18 -1.66
C ALA A 397 -17.47 1.76 -2.21
N ASP A 398 -18.70 1.38 -2.53
CA ASP A 398 -19.04 0.10 -3.13
C ASP A 398 -18.55 0.02 -4.59
N VAL A 399 -18.65 1.11 -5.35
CA VAL A 399 -18.09 1.17 -6.73
C VAL A 399 -16.58 1.04 -6.71
N VAL A 400 -15.89 1.75 -5.82
CA VAL A 400 -14.43 1.62 -5.66
C VAL A 400 -14.04 0.21 -5.22
N HIS A 401 -14.84 -0.43 -4.37
CA HIS A 401 -14.62 -1.83 -4.00
C HIS A 401 -14.77 -2.76 -5.22
N PHE A 402 -15.78 -2.56 -6.06
CA PHE A 402 -15.95 -3.32 -7.29
C PHE A 402 -14.79 -3.12 -8.26
N LEU A 403 -14.33 -1.87 -8.47
CA LEU A 403 -13.13 -1.58 -9.27
C LEU A 403 -11.90 -2.33 -8.74
N HIS A 404 -11.72 -2.39 -7.43
CA HIS A 404 -10.63 -3.16 -6.83
C HIS A 404 -10.76 -4.66 -7.11
N VAL A 405 -11.98 -5.20 -7.05
CA VAL A 405 -12.27 -6.60 -7.35
C VAL A 405 -12.02 -6.95 -8.82
N LEU A 406 -12.24 -6.01 -9.75
CA LEU A 406 -12.00 -6.23 -11.19
C LEU A 406 -10.54 -6.59 -11.53
N ARG A 407 -9.57 -6.27 -10.65
CA ARG A 407 -8.17 -6.72 -10.81
C ARG A 407 -8.05 -8.24 -10.94
N ASN A 408 -8.95 -8.99 -10.31
CA ASN A 408 -8.90 -10.47 -10.35
C ASN A 408 -9.37 -11.06 -11.69
N ILE A 409 -9.90 -10.23 -12.58
CA ILE A 409 -10.41 -10.66 -13.89
C ILE A 409 -9.76 -9.89 -15.04
N GLU A 410 -8.62 -9.24 -14.78
CA GLU A 410 -7.83 -8.56 -15.80
C GLU A 410 -7.43 -9.57 -16.90
N GLY A 411 -7.70 -9.22 -18.16
CA GLY A 411 -7.54 -10.12 -19.30
C GLY A 411 -8.78 -10.95 -19.69
N SER A 412 -9.86 -10.91 -18.90
CA SER A 412 -11.16 -11.50 -19.30
C SER A 412 -11.91 -10.61 -20.30
N ALA A 413 -12.81 -11.21 -21.09
CA ALA A 413 -13.61 -10.50 -22.09
C ALA A 413 -14.51 -9.41 -21.48
N GLN A 414 -14.92 -9.56 -20.23
CA GLN A 414 -15.81 -8.62 -19.53
C GLN A 414 -15.05 -7.46 -18.87
N PHE A 415 -13.72 -7.51 -18.79
CA PHE A 415 -12.93 -6.58 -17.97
C PHE A 415 -13.04 -5.13 -18.44
N SER A 416 -12.74 -4.85 -19.71
CA SER A 416 -12.69 -3.47 -20.22
C SER A 416 -14.04 -2.76 -20.11
N THR A 417 -15.12 -3.40 -20.55
CA THR A 417 -16.47 -2.81 -20.51
C THR A 417 -16.96 -2.60 -19.07
N SER A 418 -16.63 -3.51 -18.16
CA SER A 418 -16.98 -3.39 -16.73
C SER A 418 -16.18 -2.30 -16.04
N LEU A 419 -14.89 -2.16 -16.38
CA LEU A 419 -14.00 -1.11 -15.89
C LEU A 419 -14.54 0.27 -16.30
N ASP A 420 -14.82 0.46 -17.59
CA ASP A 420 -15.33 1.73 -18.10
C ASP A 420 -16.68 2.11 -17.45
N ALA A 421 -17.61 1.16 -17.33
CA ALA A 421 -18.88 1.38 -16.66
C ALA A 421 -18.71 1.78 -15.19
N ALA A 422 -17.84 1.09 -14.44
CA ALA A 422 -17.60 1.39 -13.04
C ALA A 422 -16.85 2.72 -12.82
N VAL A 423 -15.88 3.05 -13.68
CA VAL A 423 -15.20 4.35 -13.68
C VAL A 423 -16.19 5.48 -13.98
N ASN A 424 -17.07 5.31 -14.97
CA ASN A 424 -18.09 6.31 -15.30
C ASN A 424 -19.03 6.59 -14.12
N VAL A 425 -19.48 5.55 -13.42
CA VAL A 425 -20.32 5.72 -12.21
C VAL A 425 -19.52 6.37 -11.08
N ALA A 426 -18.26 5.97 -10.85
CA ALA A 426 -17.41 6.61 -9.84
C ALA A 426 -17.21 8.11 -10.13
N SER A 427 -16.93 8.45 -11.39
CA SER A 427 -16.82 9.82 -11.90
C SER A 427 -18.11 10.62 -11.64
N LYS A 428 -19.28 10.06 -12.01
CA LYS A 428 -20.58 10.67 -11.77
C LYS A 428 -20.84 10.93 -10.28
N ARG A 429 -20.54 9.97 -9.39
CA ARG A 429 -20.68 10.15 -7.93
C ARG A 429 -19.80 11.24 -7.35
N LEU A 430 -18.60 11.41 -7.92
CA LEU A 430 -17.69 12.49 -7.52
C LEU A 430 -18.21 13.85 -7.97
N LEU A 431 -18.78 13.96 -9.18
CA LEU A 431 -19.45 15.18 -9.64
C LEU A 431 -20.68 15.52 -8.79
N GLU A 432 -21.47 14.52 -8.41
CA GLU A 432 -22.63 14.67 -7.51
C GLU A 432 -22.24 15.11 -6.10
N ALA A 433 -20.99 14.89 -5.66
CA ALA A 433 -20.50 15.26 -4.33
C ALA A 433 -19.79 16.63 -4.30
N GLY A 434 -20.08 17.48 -5.29
CA GLY A 434 -19.49 18.79 -5.55
C GLY A 434 -19.64 19.83 -4.42
N PRO A 435 -19.03 21.02 -4.58
CA PRO A 435 -18.97 22.07 -3.55
C PRO A 435 -20.33 22.64 -3.13
N ASP A 436 -21.37 22.48 -3.95
CA ASP A 436 -22.73 22.96 -3.69
C ASP A 436 -23.58 21.99 -2.84
N CYS A 437 -23.03 20.86 -2.42
CA CYS A 437 -23.75 19.90 -1.58
C CYS A 437 -23.73 20.30 -0.10
N ASP A 438 -24.91 20.60 0.42
CA ASP A 438 -25.14 20.98 1.81
C ASP A 438 -24.56 19.92 2.78
N VAL A 439 -23.54 20.32 3.56
CA VAL A 439 -22.71 19.46 4.44
C VAL A 439 -23.54 18.73 5.52
N SER A 440 -24.79 19.17 5.71
CA SER A 440 -25.77 18.60 6.63
C SER A 440 -26.43 17.30 6.11
N SER A 441 -26.31 16.98 4.81
CA SER A 441 -26.82 15.74 4.23
C SER A 441 -25.75 14.63 4.26
N ALA A 442 -25.91 13.69 5.18
CA ALA A 442 -24.98 12.57 5.38
C ALA A 442 -24.72 11.60 4.18
N PRO A 443 -25.58 11.44 3.14
CA PRO A 443 -25.41 10.35 2.18
C PRO A 443 -24.31 10.57 1.10
N TYR A 444 -23.77 11.79 0.93
CA TYR A 444 -22.85 12.11 -0.18
C TYR A 444 -21.39 12.36 0.23
N ARG A 445 -21.02 12.14 1.49
CA ARG A 445 -19.63 12.35 1.92
C ARG A 445 -18.71 11.27 1.35
N ILE A 446 -17.83 11.65 0.43
CA ILE A 446 -16.81 10.77 -0.15
C ILE A 446 -15.74 10.45 0.93
N PRO A 447 -15.55 9.17 1.30
CA PRO A 447 -14.50 8.81 2.23
C PRO A 447 -13.12 9.02 1.59
N TYR A 448 -12.26 9.83 2.21
CA TYR A 448 -10.92 10.15 1.70
C TYR A 448 -10.09 8.90 1.36
N ALA A 449 -10.10 7.87 2.21
CA ALA A 449 -9.40 6.61 1.94
C ALA A 449 -9.87 5.91 0.67
N ARG A 450 -11.17 6.02 0.32
CA ARG A 450 -11.71 5.47 -0.94
C ARG A 450 -11.34 6.32 -2.14
N LEU A 451 -11.19 7.63 -1.98
CA LEU A 451 -10.69 8.51 -3.03
C LEU A 451 -9.23 8.18 -3.39
N VAL A 452 -8.36 7.99 -2.39
CA VAL A 452 -6.96 7.55 -2.59
C VAL A 452 -6.91 6.18 -3.27
N GLN A 453 -7.78 5.25 -2.84
CA GLN A 453 -7.87 3.93 -3.47
C GLN A 453 -8.31 4.03 -4.94
N LEU A 454 -9.29 4.89 -5.26
CA LEU A 454 -9.68 5.15 -6.64
C LEU A 454 -8.49 5.67 -7.45
N ALA A 455 -7.75 6.65 -6.95
CA ALA A 455 -6.57 7.20 -7.63
C ALA A 455 -5.54 6.11 -7.97
N THR A 456 -5.26 5.25 -7.00
CA THR A 456 -4.37 4.09 -7.19
C THR A 456 -4.89 3.13 -8.27
N LEU A 457 -6.20 2.90 -8.33
CA LEU A 457 -6.83 2.03 -9.32
C LEU A 457 -6.84 2.65 -10.71
N LEU A 458 -7.13 3.95 -10.84
CA LEU A 458 -7.09 4.68 -12.12
C LEU A 458 -5.71 4.57 -12.77
N SER A 459 -4.65 4.81 -11.99
CA SER A 459 -3.28 4.70 -12.48
C SER A 459 -2.90 3.25 -12.82
N ALA A 460 -3.24 2.29 -11.94
CA ALA A 460 -2.91 0.88 -12.16
C ALA A 460 -3.57 0.29 -13.42
N PHE A 461 -4.84 0.61 -13.66
CA PHE A 461 -5.57 0.17 -14.85
C PHE A 461 -5.34 1.06 -16.08
N ARG A 462 -4.47 2.08 -15.96
CA ARG A 462 -4.17 3.05 -17.03
C ARG A 462 -5.44 3.69 -17.63
N VAL A 463 -6.42 3.97 -16.78
CA VAL A 463 -7.71 4.57 -17.15
C VAL A 463 -7.47 5.90 -17.83
N LYS A 464 -8.10 6.11 -18.99
CA LYS A 464 -7.82 7.28 -19.81
C LYS A 464 -8.63 8.52 -19.46
N SER A 465 -9.75 8.39 -18.75
CA SER A 465 -10.64 9.49 -18.40
C SER A 465 -11.44 9.17 -17.14
N CYS A 466 -11.58 10.15 -16.26
CA CYS A 466 -12.40 10.19 -15.07
C CYS A 466 -12.63 11.66 -14.65
N VAL A 467 -13.40 12.40 -15.44
CA VAL A 467 -13.64 13.86 -15.27
C VAL A 467 -14.05 14.25 -13.85
N GLY A 468 -14.90 13.44 -13.21
CA GLY A 468 -15.34 13.65 -11.84
C GLY A 468 -14.22 13.60 -10.82
N PHE A 469 -13.16 12.82 -11.05
CA PHE A 469 -12.01 12.77 -10.16
C PHE A 469 -11.19 14.06 -10.19
N VAL A 470 -10.90 14.60 -11.38
CA VAL A 470 -10.18 15.88 -11.52
C VAL A 470 -11.00 17.02 -10.91
N THR A 471 -12.31 17.05 -11.23
CA THR A 471 -13.24 18.06 -10.72
C THR A 471 -13.40 17.98 -9.20
N TYR A 472 -13.46 16.77 -8.64
CA TYR A 472 -13.52 16.57 -7.19
C TYR A 472 -12.26 17.08 -6.48
N LEU A 473 -11.10 16.77 -7.04
CA LEU A 473 -9.83 17.18 -6.47
C LEU A 473 -9.59 18.69 -6.58
N SER A 474 -10.11 19.37 -7.60
CA SER A 474 -9.89 20.81 -7.78
C SER A 474 -10.46 21.66 -6.65
N TYR A 475 -11.55 21.21 -6.01
CA TYR A 475 -12.07 21.87 -4.79
C TYR A 475 -11.60 21.21 -3.50
N LEU A 476 -11.32 19.89 -3.48
CA LEU A 476 -10.84 19.22 -2.28
C LEU A 476 -9.43 19.68 -1.92
N ALA A 477 -8.48 19.64 -2.86
CA ALA A 477 -7.06 19.88 -2.60
C ALA A 477 -6.81 21.22 -1.86
N PRO A 478 -7.44 22.35 -2.24
CA PRO A 478 -7.33 23.61 -1.52
C PRO A 478 -7.76 23.55 -0.04
N THR A 479 -8.65 22.63 0.35
CA THR A 479 -9.15 22.49 1.72
C THR A 479 -8.26 21.64 2.63
N LEU A 480 -7.33 20.86 2.06
CA LEU A 480 -6.50 19.91 2.81
C LEU A 480 -5.28 20.60 3.42
N ARG A 481 -5.15 20.66 4.74
CA ARG A 481 -4.00 21.32 5.39
C ARG A 481 -2.65 20.70 5.02
N SER A 482 -2.59 19.38 4.92
CA SER A 482 -1.42 18.63 4.50
C SER A 482 -1.80 17.29 3.89
N LEU A 483 -0.92 16.75 3.06
CA LEU A 483 -1.02 15.46 2.39
C LEU A 483 0.19 14.60 2.72
N ARG A 484 -0.05 13.31 2.97
CA ARG A 484 1.02 12.32 3.06
C ARG A 484 1.61 12.08 1.68
N VAL A 485 2.92 11.81 1.62
CA VAL A 485 3.65 11.54 0.37
C VAL A 485 2.96 10.45 -0.46
N GLY A 486 2.57 9.33 0.16
CA GLY A 486 1.90 8.23 -0.54
C GLY A 486 0.55 8.62 -1.17
N ASP A 487 -0.24 9.47 -0.50
CA ASP A 487 -1.52 9.93 -1.02
C ASP A 487 -1.32 10.91 -2.19
N ALA A 488 -0.36 11.84 -2.04
CA ALA A 488 0.01 12.77 -3.09
C ALA A 488 0.54 12.04 -4.34
N THR A 489 1.39 11.03 -4.16
CA THR A 489 1.85 10.17 -5.26
C THR A 489 0.68 9.48 -5.94
N ALA A 490 -0.27 8.91 -5.19
CA ALA A 490 -1.45 8.25 -5.77
C ALA A 490 -2.31 9.22 -6.60
N PHE A 491 -2.58 10.43 -6.08
CA PHE A 491 -3.34 11.45 -6.81
C PHE A 491 -2.60 11.96 -8.04
N MET A 492 -1.31 12.29 -7.92
CA MET A 492 -0.52 12.79 -9.04
C MET A 492 -0.37 11.75 -10.16
N CYS A 493 -0.12 10.48 -9.82
CA CYS A 493 -0.08 9.42 -10.82
C CYS A 493 -1.44 9.23 -11.52
N ALA A 494 -2.56 9.33 -10.77
CA ALA A 494 -3.89 9.25 -11.36
C ALA A 494 -4.17 10.42 -12.32
N LEU A 495 -3.88 11.66 -11.89
CA LEU A 495 -3.99 12.86 -12.72
C LEU A 495 -3.15 12.72 -14.00
N ALA A 496 -1.88 12.32 -13.88
CA ALA A 496 -0.99 12.09 -15.02
C ALA A 496 -1.54 11.03 -16.00
N THR A 497 -2.31 10.06 -15.52
CA THR A 497 -2.89 9.00 -16.35
C THR A 497 -4.09 9.49 -17.16
N ILE A 498 -4.94 10.34 -16.57
CA ILE A 498 -6.20 10.83 -17.18
C ILE A 498 -6.07 12.16 -17.93
N ALA A 499 -5.03 12.95 -17.62
CA ALA A 499 -4.78 14.27 -18.20
C ALA A 499 -4.85 14.35 -19.74
N PRO A 500 -4.36 13.36 -20.51
CA PRO A 500 -4.45 13.42 -21.97
C PRO A 500 -5.87 13.51 -22.54
N LYS A 501 -6.90 13.03 -21.82
CA LYS A 501 -8.30 13.15 -22.26
C LYS A 501 -9.12 14.16 -21.46
N ASP A 502 -8.85 14.29 -20.15
CA ASP A 502 -9.66 15.13 -19.27
C ASP A 502 -9.21 16.59 -19.18
N GLY A 503 -8.14 16.94 -19.90
CA GLY A 503 -7.59 18.29 -19.95
C GLY A 503 -6.30 18.39 -19.15
N GLN A 504 -5.19 18.53 -19.88
CA GLN A 504 -3.84 18.62 -19.32
C GLN A 504 -3.70 19.80 -18.35
N GLU A 505 -4.21 20.98 -18.72
CA GLU A 505 -4.09 22.20 -17.94
C GLU A 505 -4.83 22.11 -16.60
N LEU A 506 -6.07 21.64 -16.60
CA LEU A 506 -6.84 21.44 -15.37
C LEU A 506 -6.14 20.45 -14.44
N CYS A 507 -5.71 19.30 -14.98
CA CYS A 507 -4.99 18.30 -14.19
C CYS A 507 -3.66 18.85 -13.63
N ALA A 508 -2.94 19.67 -14.39
CA ALA A 508 -1.71 20.31 -13.94
C ALA A 508 -1.97 21.33 -12.81
N ASN A 509 -3.04 22.12 -12.92
CA ASN A 509 -3.43 23.07 -11.88
C ASN A 509 -3.81 22.37 -10.57
N VAL A 510 -4.62 21.31 -10.63
CA VAL A 510 -4.94 20.47 -9.47
C VAL A 510 -3.69 19.79 -8.92
N GLY A 511 -2.81 19.32 -9.80
CA GLY A 511 -1.54 18.72 -9.42
C GLY A 511 -0.65 19.69 -8.64
N LYS A 512 -0.58 20.95 -9.07
CA LYS A 512 0.15 22.01 -8.35
C LYS A 512 -0.38 22.20 -6.94
N GLU A 513 -1.70 22.29 -6.76
CA GLU A 513 -2.33 22.40 -5.43
C GLU A 513 -1.98 21.19 -4.54
N ILE A 514 -1.93 19.98 -5.11
CA ILE A 514 -1.53 18.77 -4.37
C ILE A 514 -0.08 18.86 -3.91
N LEU A 515 0.84 19.28 -4.79
CA LEU A 515 2.27 19.42 -4.48
C LEU A 515 2.51 20.41 -3.34
N ASP A 516 1.81 21.53 -3.34
CA ASP A 516 1.94 22.57 -2.31
C ASP A 516 1.39 22.13 -0.93
N ARG A 517 0.66 21.00 -0.85
CA ARG A 517 0.19 20.41 0.43
C ARG A 517 1.00 19.21 0.89
N VAL A 518 1.99 18.75 0.14
CA VAL A 518 2.84 17.62 0.57
C VAL A 518 3.60 18.03 1.83
N GLY A 519 3.46 17.27 2.91
CA GLY A 519 4.14 17.54 4.19
C GLY A 519 4.88 16.33 4.73
N VAL A 520 5.87 16.58 5.60
CA VAL A 520 6.56 15.54 6.37
C VAL A 520 5.70 15.21 7.60
N ASP A 521 5.39 13.93 7.83
CA ASP A 521 4.83 13.50 9.11
C ASP A 521 5.84 13.83 10.21
N SER A 522 5.52 14.83 11.04
CA SER A 522 6.40 15.49 12.02
C SER A 522 7.03 14.58 13.07
N GLU A 523 6.69 13.29 13.10
CA GLU A 523 7.19 12.32 14.08
C GLU A 523 8.47 11.60 13.63
N ARG A 524 8.92 11.74 12.37
CA ARG A 524 10.10 11.00 11.85
C ARG A 524 11.16 11.82 11.11
N GLY A 525 10.89 13.06 10.70
CA GLY A 525 11.82 13.84 9.87
C GLY A 525 12.47 15.01 10.61
N GLY A 526 13.78 14.95 10.83
CA GLY A 526 14.59 16.17 10.92
C GLY A 526 14.67 16.88 9.56
N ASN A 527 15.62 17.79 9.35
CA ASN A 527 15.85 18.51 8.07
C ASN A 527 16.21 17.60 6.85
N ALA A 528 15.99 16.28 6.91
CA ALA A 528 16.22 15.37 5.80
C ALA A 528 15.09 15.46 4.76
N GLY A 529 15.45 15.54 3.47
CA GLY A 529 14.49 15.60 2.37
C GLY A 529 13.65 14.32 2.23
N LEU A 530 12.49 14.43 1.57
CA LEU A 530 11.54 13.32 1.39
C LEU A 530 12.16 12.09 0.69
N PHE A 531 13.11 12.30 -0.22
CA PHE A 531 13.82 11.20 -0.89
C PHE A 531 14.52 10.24 0.07
N MET A 532 14.98 10.74 1.23
CA MET A 532 15.67 9.93 2.24
C MET A 532 14.77 8.97 3.00
N THR A 533 13.45 9.14 2.90
CA THR A 533 12.46 8.33 3.62
C THR A 533 11.52 7.60 2.68
N PHE A 534 11.31 8.12 1.47
CA PHE A 534 10.34 7.58 0.51
C PHE A 534 10.85 7.59 -0.95
N PRO A 535 12.02 6.99 -1.26
CA PRO A 535 12.67 7.12 -2.57
C PRO A 535 11.76 6.72 -3.74
N ILE A 536 11.10 5.56 -3.66
CA ILE A 536 10.21 5.05 -4.71
C ILE A 536 8.99 5.95 -4.93
N SER A 537 8.40 6.47 -3.84
CA SER A 537 7.22 7.36 -3.94
C SER A 537 7.59 8.71 -4.54
N CYS A 538 8.77 9.22 -4.19
CA CYS A 538 9.33 10.46 -4.71
C CYS A 538 9.61 10.37 -6.21
N VAL A 539 10.19 9.27 -6.70
CA VAL A 539 10.39 9.05 -8.14
C VAL A 539 9.07 9.06 -8.91
N LYS A 540 8.06 8.31 -8.43
CA LYS A 540 6.74 8.27 -9.05
C LYS A 540 6.07 9.64 -9.06
N LEU A 541 6.24 10.40 -7.98
CA LEU A 541 5.75 11.76 -7.85
C LEU A 541 6.41 12.67 -8.88
N LEU A 542 7.75 12.73 -8.94
CA LEU A 542 8.48 13.54 -9.93
C LEU A 542 8.11 13.18 -11.37
N ARG A 543 8.02 11.88 -11.68
CA ARG A 543 7.57 11.42 -13.01
C ARG A 543 6.17 11.91 -13.34
N ALA A 544 5.24 11.89 -12.38
CA ALA A 544 3.90 12.41 -12.58
C ALA A 544 3.90 13.94 -12.81
N VAL A 545 4.76 14.69 -12.09
CA VAL A 545 4.98 16.12 -12.32
C VAL A 545 5.43 16.40 -13.75
N VAL A 546 6.41 15.62 -14.25
CA VAL A 546 6.89 15.71 -15.64
C VAL A 546 5.78 15.42 -16.65
N ILE A 547 5.03 14.32 -16.47
CA ILE A 547 3.94 13.93 -17.40
C ILE A 547 2.83 14.98 -17.41
N LEU A 548 2.50 15.55 -16.25
CA LEU A 548 1.51 16.62 -16.14
C LEU A 548 2.02 17.97 -16.65
N ASN A 549 3.33 18.10 -16.93
CA ASN A 549 3.98 19.38 -17.21
C ASN A 549 3.68 20.44 -16.13
N THR A 550 3.59 19.99 -14.87
CA THR A 550 3.36 20.87 -13.72
C THR A 550 4.69 21.42 -13.24
N VAL A 551 4.80 22.73 -13.04
CA VAL A 551 6.05 23.32 -12.52
C VAL A 551 6.04 23.26 -10.98
N PRO A 552 6.93 22.49 -10.33
CA PRO A 552 6.99 22.41 -8.88
C PRO A 552 7.48 23.74 -8.28
N SER A 553 6.98 24.12 -7.10
CA SER A 553 7.46 25.29 -6.37
C SER A 553 8.87 25.07 -5.81
N SER A 554 9.66 26.14 -5.63
CA SER A 554 11.00 26.03 -4.99
C SER A 554 10.94 25.43 -3.59
N ASN A 555 9.85 25.69 -2.86
CA ASN A 555 9.59 25.08 -1.55
C ASN A 555 9.41 23.57 -1.66
N PHE A 556 8.64 23.10 -2.65
CA PHE A 556 8.47 21.66 -2.89
C PHE A 556 9.79 21.01 -3.31
N VAL A 557 10.58 21.63 -4.20
CA VAL A 557 11.91 21.14 -4.58
C VAL A 557 12.81 21.01 -3.33
N SER A 558 12.83 22.05 -2.50
CA SER A 558 13.61 22.05 -1.25
C SER A 558 13.13 20.98 -0.26
N LEU A 559 11.82 20.76 -0.17
CA LEU A 559 11.24 19.70 0.65
C LEU A 559 11.60 18.29 0.14
N MET A 560 11.55 18.10 -1.18
CA MET A 560 11.83 16.81 -1.82
C MET A 560 13.27 16.36 -1.59
N PHE A 561 14.23 17.24 -1.85
CA PHE A 561 15.66 16.91 -1.79
C PHE A 561 16.28 17.20 -0.40
N GLY A 562 15.76 18.20 0.34
CA GLY A 562 16.23 18.58 1.67
C GLY A 562 17.63 19.20 1.68
N ASP A 563 18.20 19.35 2.88
CA ASP A 563 19.61 19.75 3.06
C ASP A 563 20.50 18.50 3.12
N THR A 564 21.30 18.34 2.07
CA THR A 564 22.20 17.20 1.87
C THR A 564 23.67 17.60 1.91
N GLU A 565 23.99 18.88 2.14
CA GLU A 565 25.37 19.37 2.27
C GLU A 565 26.14 18.53 3.31
N GLY A 566 27.25 17.92 2.86
CA GLY A 566 28.15 17.15 3.71
C GLY A 566 27.72 15.72 4.05
N ARG A 567 26.65 15.18 3.45
CA ARG A 567 26.24 13.79 3.69
C ARG A 567 27.03 12.81 2.81
N THR A 568 27.80 11.95 3.45
CA THR A 568 28.60 10.89 2.81
C THR A 568 27.94 9.50 2.89
N GLN A 569 26.79 9.38 3.55
CA GLN A 569 26.08 8.12 3.74
C GLN A 569 24.59 8.27 3.45
N PHE A 570 24.05 7.38 2.62
CA PHE A 570 22.62 7.25 2.33
C PHE A 570 22.05 6.06 3.13
N SER A 571 20.73 6.04 3.35
CA SER A 571 20.08 4.94 4.09
C SER A 571 20.27 3.60 3.37
N GLU A 572 20.17 2.50 4.11
CA GLU A 572 20.19 1.12 3.57
C GLU A 572 19.09 0.90 2.52
N GLU A 573 18.07 1.76 2.45
CA GLU A 573 17.02 1.71 1.43
C GLU A 573 17.58 1.95 0.03
N PHE A 574 18.64 2.77 -0.12
CA PHE A 574 19.36 2.96 -1.38
C PHE A 574 20.34 1.79 -1.66
N CYS A 575 19.81 0.61 -1.91
CA CYS A 575 20.58 -0.55 -2.38
C CYS A 575 20.92 -0.44 -3.88
N VAL A 576 21.92 -1.20 -4.36
CA VAL A 576 22.28 -1.29 -5.80
C VAL A 576 21.08 -1.73 -6.66
N GLU A 577 20.13 -2.47 -6.09
CA GLU A 577 18.89 -2.91 -6.73
C GLU A 577 17.89 -1.75 -6.97
N GLU A 578 17.99 -0.66 -6.22
CA GLU A 578 17.16 0.56 -6.36
C GLU A 578 17.81 1.62 -7.26
N THR A 579 18.89 1.29 -7.98
CA THR A 579 19.64 2.24 -8.85
C THR A 579 18.83 2.86 -9.99
N SER A 580 17.68 2.27 -10.34
CA SER A 580 16.70 2.89 -11.26
C SER A 580 16.15 4.23 -10.75
N VAL A 581 16.14 4.45 -9.42
CA VAL A 581 15.74 5.71 -8.80
C VAL A 581 16.58 6.87 -9.30
N LEU A 582 17.90 6.68 -9.41
CA LEU A 582 18.79 7.77 -9.82
C LEU A 582 18.61 8.13 -11.29
N PHE A 583 18.43 7.13 -12.16
CA PHE A 583 18.08 7.36 -13.57
C PHE A 583 16.79 8.17 -13.73
N ASP A 584 15.73 7.80 -13.00
CA ASP A 584 14.45 8.51 -13.07
C ASP A 584 14.52 9.94 -12.48
N VAL A 585 15.33 10.16 -11.44
CA VAL A 585 15.58 11.48 -10.87
C VAL A 585 16.33 12.38 -11.86
N SER A 586 17.43 11.89 -12.46
CA SER A 586 18.18 12.61 -13.50
C SER A 586 17.23 13.06 -14.62
N ARG A 587 16.45 12.12 -15.16
CA ARG A 587 15.50 12.43 -16.22
C ARG A 587 14.48 13.49 -15.81
N SER A 588 13.98 13.43 -14.58
CA SER A 588 13.01 14.40 -14.07
C SER A 588 13.63 15.80 -13.94
N LEU A 589 14.85 15.90 -13.39
CA LEU A 589 15.59 17.15 -13.28
C LEU A 589 15.94 17.75 -14.65
N TYR A 590 16.32 16.91 -15.62
CA TYR A 590 16.54 17.33 -17.01
C TYR A 590 15.27 17.89 -17.65
N HIS A 591 14.09 17.30 -17.38
CA HIS A 591 12.84 17.87 -17.85
C HIS A 591 12.53 19.20 -17.17
N PHE A 592 12.79 19.34 -15.87
CA PHE A 592 12.56 20.58 -15.14
C PHE A 592 13.42 21.73 -15.63
N SER A 593 14.70 21.50 -15.95
CA SER A 593 15.59 22.55 -16.50
C SER A 593 15.02 23.18 -17.78
N ARG A 594 14.17 22.46 -18.51
CA ARG A 594 13.53 22.90 -19.76
C ARG A 594 12.16 23.55 -19.58
N MET A 595 11.54 23.47 -18.39
CA MET A 595 10.18 23.99 -18.16
C MET A 595 10.14 25.51 -17.96
N ARG A 596 11.13 26.08 -17.25
CA ARG A 596 11.22 27.52 -16.97
C ARG A 596 12.67 28.03 -17.08
N PRO A 597 13.26 28.02 -18.28
CA PRO A 597 14.66 28.41 -18.45
C PRO A 597 14.94 29.85 -17.97
N GLY A 598 13.98 30.78 -18.06
CA GLY A 598 14.18 32.18 -17.62
C GLY A 598 14.01 32.48 -16.12
N ASP A 599 13.57 31.51 -15.30
CA ASP A 599 13.37 31.71 -13.84
C ASP A 599 14.64 31.34 -13.08
N MET A 600 15.56 32.31 -12.95
CA MET A 600 16.88 32.09 -12.37
C MET A 600 16.85 31.60 -10.93
N ALA A 601 15.92 32.10 -10.10
CA ALA A 601 15.82 31.70 -8.69
C ALA A 601 15.34 30.24 -8.55
N TRP A 602 14.40 29.83 -9.40
CA TRP A 602 13.92 28.46 -9.44
C TRP A 602 15.00 27.50 -9.97
N ASN A 603 15.68 27.88 -11.06
CA ASN A 603 16.80 27.10 -11.60
C ASN A 603 17.94 26.94 -10.59
N GLU A 604 18.24 27.98 -9.81
CA GLU A 604 19.26 27.91 -8.77
C GLU A 604 18.84 26.99 -7.61
N THR A 605 17.55 26.92 -7.29
CA THR A 605 17.03 25.96 -6.31
C THR A 605 17.20 24.51 -6.81
N LEU A 606 16.88 24.25 -8.09
CA LEU A 606 17.08 22.93 -8.70
C LEU A 606 18.56 22.54 -8.77
N TRP A 607 19.42 23.49 -9.12
CA TRP A 607 20.86 23.30 -9.16
C TRP A 607 21.42 22.93 -7.79
N SER A 608 21.23 23.81 -6.80
CA SER A 608 21.79 23.66 -5.45
C SER A 608 21.23 22.45 -4.70
N LYS A 609 19.91 22.21 -4.73
CA LYS A 609 19.27 21.12 -3.97
C LYS A 609 19.18 19.82 -4.76
N GLY A 610 18.76 19.89 -6.02
CA GLY A 610 18.51 18.72 -6.85
C GLY A 610 19.78 18.12 -7.44
N VAL A 611 20.60 18.93 -8.11
CA VAL A 611 21.80 18.46 -8.82
C VAL A 611 22.98 18.30 -7.85
N MET A 612 23.43 19.41 -7.26
CA MET A 612 24.60 19.44 -6.37
C MET A 612 24.31 18.80 -5.02
N GLY A 613 23.11 19.04 -4.48
CA GLY A 613 22.71 18.48 -3.20
C GLY A 613 22.43 16.99 -3.26
N PHE A 614 21.74 16.49 -4.29
CA PHE A 614 21.19 15.13 -4.25
C PHE A 614 21.74 14.21 -5.34
N LEU A 615 21.59 14.59 -6.62
CA LEU A 615 21.92 13.73 -7.75
C LEU A 615 23.40 13.31 -7.77
N LEU A 616 24.32 14.28 -7.72
CA LEU A 616 25.76 14.00 -7.80
C LEU A 616 26.28 13.24 -6.57
N PRO A 617 25.93 13.62 -5.31
CA PRO A 617 26.34 12.86 -4.13
C PRO A 617 25.80 11.43 -4.13
N LEU A 618 24.55 11.22 -4.53
CA LEU A 618 23.96 9.87 -4.61
C LEU A 618 24.63 9.03 -5.71
N LEU A 619 24.92 9.64 -6.87
CA LEU A 619 25.64 8.97 -7.95
C LEU A 619 27.05 8.55 -7.52
N HIS A 620 27.77 9.45 -6.84
CA HIS A 620 29.09 9.16 -6.29
C HIS A 620 29.04 8.00 -5.30
N TYR A 621 28.12 8.05 -4.33
CA TYR A 621 27.94 7.00 -3.32
C TYR A 621 27.64 5.63 -3.95
N LEU A 622 26.67 5.56 -4.86
CA LEU A 622 26.29 4.30 -5.54
C LEU A 622 27.42 3.78 -6.44
N SER A 623 28.16 4.65 -7.11
CA SER A 623 29.33 4.29 -7.92
C SER A 623 30.44 3.69 -7.05
N SER A 624 30.68 4.25 -5.86
CA SER A 624 31.66 3.70 -4.91
C SER A 624 31.25 2.32 -4.42
N ILE A 625 30.00 2.14 -3.99
CA ILE A 625 29.50 0.84 -3.54
C ILE A 625 29.65 -0.22 -4.62
N TRP A 626 29.31 0.13 -5.86
CA TRP A 626 29.38 -0.83 -6.96
C TRP A 626 30.81 -1.18 -7.34
N ARG A 627 31.72 -0.20 -7.40
CA ARG A 627 33.16 -0.44 -7.56
C ARG A 627 33.67 -1.37 -6.48
N ASP A 628 33.38 -1.07 -5.21
CA ASP A 628 33.88 -1.86 -4.08
C ASP A 628 33.30 -3.28 -4.09
N GLY A 629 32.05 -3.46 -4.53
CA GLY A 629 31.42 -4.77 -4.71
C GLY A 629 32.00 -5.58 -5.87
N LEU A 630 32.44 -4.93 -6.95
CA LEU A 630 33.01 -5.57 -8.14
C LEU A 630 34.49 -5.94 -7.96
N VAL A 631 35.24 -5.15 -7.20
CA VAL A 631 36.66 -5.37 -6.88
C VAL A 631 36.86 -6.28 -5.65
N SER A 632 35.81 -6.54 -4.87
CA SER A 632 35.88 -7.39 -3.68
C SER A 632 36.11 -8.88 -4.02
N PRO A 633 37.04 -9.58 -3.31
CA PRO A 633 37.33 -10.99 -3.53
C PRO A 633 36.16 -11.94 -3.21
N ALA A 634 35.10 -11.44 -2.55
CA ALA A 634 33.90 -12.23 -2.22
C ALA A 634 32.83 -12.25 -3.33
N GLY A 635 33.03 -11.53 -4.44
CA GLY A 635 32.36 -11.74 -5.72
C GLY A 635 30.83 -11.85 -5.67
N LYS A 636 30.14 -10.84 -5.14
CA LYS A 636 28.68 -10.72 -5.24
C LYS A 636 28.28 -9.39 -5.89
N SER A 637 28.69 -9.18 -7.14
CA SER A 637 28.08 -8.11 -7.94
C SER A 637 26.72 -8.58 -8.45
N PRO A 638 25.67 -7.74 -8.39
CA PRO A 638 24.41 -8.06 -9.04
C PRO A 638 24.62 -8.23 -10.55
N ARG A 639 23.90 -9.18 -11.17
CA ARG A 639 23.97 -9.44 -12.62
C ARG A 639 23.50 -8.25 -13.47
N VAL A 640 22.67 -7.36 -12.92
CA VAL A 640 22.10 -6.18 -13.58
C VAL A 640 22.12 -5.00 -12.61
N THR A 641 22.57 -3.86 -13.08
CA THR A 641 22.60 -2.56 -12.38
C THR A 641 22.31 -1.41 -13.35
N TYR A 642 21.74 -0.31 -12.85
CA TYR A 642 21.49 0.92 -13.61
C TYR A 642 22.52 2.03 -13.34
N ILE A 643 23.59 1.76 -12.59
CA ILE A 643 24.60 2.79 -12.27
C ILE A 643 25.32 3.34 -13.52
N PRO A 644 25.76 2.51 -14.49
CA PRO A 644 26.37 3.02 -15.72
C PRO A 644 25.48 4.01 -16.47
N ILE A 645 24.23 3.62 -16.75
CA ILE A 645 23.28 4.47 -17.47
C ILE A 645 22.97 5.75 -16.69
N ALA A 646 23.04 5.69 -15.36
CA ALA A 646 22.92 6.84 -14.49
C ALA A 646 24.06 7.85 -14.62
N TRP A 647 25.31 7.43 -14.90
CA TRP A 647 26.41 8.36 -15.22
C TRP A 647 26.05 9.21 -16.42
N ARG A 648 25.68 8.54 -17.52
CA ARG A 648 25.22 9.17 -18.77
C ARG A 648 24.07 10.15 -18.49
N SER A 649 23.00 9.70 -17.83
CA SER A 649 21.83 10.55 -17.58
C SER A 649 22.13 11.72 -16.64
N ALA A 650 23.07 11.58 -15.71
CA ALA A 650 23.49 12.69 -14.86
C ALA A 650 24.24 13.76 -15.67
N ALA A 651 25.17 13.38 -16.56
CA ALA A 651 25.81 14.34 -17.45
C ALA A 651 24.81 15.03 -18.39
N GLU A 652 23.87 14.27 -18.98
CA GLU A 652 22.78 14.82 -19.79
C GLU A 652 21.94 15.85 -19.01
N THR A 653 21.73 15.58 -17.72
CA THR A 653 20.99 16.47 -16.82
C THR A 653 21.77 17.73 -16.50
N ILE A 654 23.08 17.62 -16.22
CA ILE A 654 23.96 18.73 -15.83
C ILE A 654 24.18 19.71 -16.99
N PHE A 655 24.33 19.20 -18.21
CA PHE A 655 24.63 20.00 -19.40
C PHE A 655 23.77 21.26 -19.59
N PRO A 656 22.41 21.19 -19.56
CA PRO A 656 21.57 22.39 -19.68
C PRO A 656 21.65 23.35 -18.48
N PHE A 657 22.08 22.89 -17.29
CA PHE A 657 22.30 23.80 -16.16
C PHE A 657 23.66 24.51 -16.26
N VAL A 658 24.68 23.86 -16.83
CA VAL A 658 25.95 24.54 -17.09
C VAL A 658 25.77 25.60 -18.18
N ASP A 659 24.92 25.34 -19.18
CA ASP A 659 24.61 26.28 -20.26
C ASP A 659 25.88 26.82 -20.95
N VAL A 660 26.65 25.89 -21.54
CA VAL A 660 27.92 26.20 -22.22
C VAL A 660 27.76 27.05 -23.49
N ASN A 661 26.53 27.25 -23.96
CA ASN A 661 26.22 28.15 -25.06
C ASN A 661 25.93 29.58 -24.58
N LEU A 662 25.80 29.79 -23.27
CA LEU A 662 25.44 31.07 -22.65
C LEU A 662 24.08 31.59 -23.13
N ASP A 663 23.14 30.67 -23.37
CA ASP A 663 21.80 31.00 -23.86
C ASP A 663 20.96 31.71 -22.79
N VAL A 664 21.24 31.43 -21.51
CA VAL A 664 20.44 31.84 -20.35
C VAL A 664 21.29 32.47 -19.25
N ILE A 665 22.47 31.93 -18.97
CA ILE A 665 23.30 32.34 -17.82
C ILE A 665 24.56 33.11 -18.24
N SER A 666 25.16 33.82 -17.28
CA SER A 666 26.41 34.56 -17.53
C SER A 666 27.62 33.62 -17.61
N LEU A 667 28.66 34.04 -18.35
CA LEU A 667 29.96 33.34 -18.41
C LEU A 667 30.53 33.03 -17.01
N LYS A 668 30.38 33.97 -16.07
CA LYS A 668 30.81 33.80 -14.67
C LYS A 668 30.03 32.70 -13.96
N THR A 669 28.72 32.60 -14.21
CA THR A 669 27.87 31.55 -13.61
C THR A 669 28.18 30.19 -14.21
N MET A 670 28.36 30.09 -15.53
CA MET A 670 28.80 28.86 -16.20
C MET A 670 30.12 28.35 -15.61
N GLN A 671 31.11 29.25 -15.47
CA GLN A 671 32.42 28.94 -14.88
C GLN A 671 32.28 28.44 -13.43
N ALA A 672 31.49 29.12 -12.59
CA ALA A 672 31.25 28.68 -11.20
C ALA A 672 30.59 27.31 -11.14
N ARG A 673 29.57 27.05 -11.96
CA ARG A 673 28.88 25.74 -12.03
C ARG A 673 29.82 24.61 -12.46
N LEU A 674 30.77 24.89 -13.37
CA LEU A 674 31.79 23.93 -13.76
C LEU A 674 32.80 23.65 -12.65
N GLU A 675 33.27 24.69 -11.94
CA GLU A 675 34.13 24.53 -10.75
C GLU A 675 33.44 23.71 -9.66
N GLU A 676 32.12 23.88 -9.47
CA GLU A 676 31.33 23.13 -8.49
C GLU A 676 31.15 21.65 -8.85
N VAL A 677 30.82 21.34 -10.11
CA VAL A 677 30.53 19.95 -10.54
C VAL A 677 31.79 19.13 -10.77
N TYR A 678 32.85 19.76 -11.26
CA TYR A 678 34.04 19.05 -11.74
C TYR A 678 34.66 18.07 -10.74
N PRO A 679 34.79 18.38 -9.43
CA PRO A 679 35.30 17.43 -8.44
C PRO A 679 34.49 16.12 -8.39
N SER A 680 33.16 16.21 -8.42
CA SER A 680 32.28 15.04 -8.43
C SER A 680 32.40 14.24 -9.73
N CYS A 681 32.45 14.93 -10.87
CA CYS A 681 32.68 14.29 -12.16
C CYS A 681 34.03 13.58 -12.22
N ARG A 682 35.09 14.20 -11.69
CA ARG A 682 36.43 13.61 -11.59
C ARG A 682 36.41 12.30 -10.81
N ASP A 683 35.78 12.27 -9.64
CA ASP A 683 35.73 11.06 -8.82
C ASP A 683 34.88 9.96 -9.49
N ILE A 684 33.76 10.34 -10.14
CA ILE A 684 32.94 9.41 -10.93
C ILE A 684 33.73 8.83 -12.11
N ILE A 685 34.51 9.64 -12.83
CA ILE A 685 35.39 9.17 -13.93
C ILE A 685 36.34 8.10 -13.40
N LEU A 686 37.01 8.35 -12.28
CA LEU A 686 37.95 7.39 -11.69
C LEU A 686 37.27 6.06 -11.34
N MET A 687 36.12 6.13 -10.67
CA MET A 687 35.34 4.92 -10.32
C MET A 687 34.84 4.18 -11.57
N ALA A 688 34.36 4.91 -12.58
CA ALA A 688 33.84 4.34 -13.80
C ALA A 688 34.92 3.68 -14.66
N VAL A 689 36.13 4.25 -14.69
CA VAL A 689 37.33 3.66 -15.31
C VAL A 689 37.68 2.34 -14.62
N ASP A 690 37.77 2.31 -13.29
CA ASP A 690 38.07 1.08 -12.53
C ASP A 690 37.05 -0.03 -12.81
N VAL A 691 35.76 0.33 -12.84
CA VAL A 691 34.68 -0.63 -13.11
C VAL A 691 34.69 -1.11 -14.56
N ALA A 692 34.92 -0.22 -15.53
CA ALA A 692 34.99 -0.59 -16.95
C ALA A 692 36.20 -1.49 -17.23
N ASP A 693 37.38 -1.19 -16.67
CA ASP A 693 38.58 -2.02 -16.77
C ASP A 693 38.33 -3.41 -16.18
N ALA A 694 37.73 -3.49 -14.99
CA ALA A 694 37.39 -4.76 -14.37
C ALA A 694 36.35 -5.55 -15.17
N GLN A 695 35.32 -4.90 -15.74
CA GLN A 695 34.36 -5.56 -16.64
C GLN A 695 35.02 -6.08 -17.92
N MET A 696 35.98 -5.34 -18.50
CA MET A 696 36.75 -5.78 -19.68
C MET A 696 37.63 -6.99 -19.37
N ARG A 697 38.39 -6.96 -18.26
CA ARG A 697 39.25 -8.08 -17.83
C ARG A 697 38.45 -9.34 -17.52
N LEU A 698 37.25 -9.21 -16.94
CA LEU A 698 36.36 -10.35 -16.70
C LEU A 698 35.91 -11.01 -18.02
N ARG A 699 35.70 -10.22 -19.08
CA ARG A 699 35.38 -10.75 -20.42
C ARG A 699 36.58 -11.44 -21.08
N GLU A 700 37.79 -10.93 -20.87
CA GLU A 700 39.03 -11.53 -21.40
C GLU A 700 39.38 -12.86 -20.70
N GLY A 701 39.02 -13.02 -19.42
CA GLY A 701 39.29 -14.22 -18.62
C GLY A 701 38.33 -15.40 -18.82
N ASP A 702 37.10 -15.15 -19.27
CA ASP A 702 36.09 -16.19 -19.53
C ASP A 702 36.20 -16.71 -20.97
N THR A 703 36.97 -17.77 -21.19
CA THR A 703 37.06 -18.50 -22.48
C THR A 703 35.78 -19.26 -22.87
N VAL A 704 34.71 -19.16 -22.08
CA VAL A 704 33.39 -19.76 -22.35
C VAL A 704 32.41 -18.61 -22.55
N ALA A 705 31.68 -18.61 -23.67
CA ALA A 705 30.72 -17.58 -24.06
C ALA A 705 29.77 -17.18 -22.90
N GLY A 706 30.18 -16.16 -22.14
CA GLY A 706 29.38 -15.59 -21.06
C GLY A 706 28.15 -14.89 -21.62
N GLU A 707 27.07 -14.82 -20.82
CA GLU A 707 25.88 -14.04 -21.18
C GLU A 707 26.28 -12.58 -21.46
N PRO A 708 25.76 -11.96 -22.55
CA PRO A 708 26.08 -10.58 -22.87
C PRO A 708 25.62 -9.65 -21.73
N ILE A 709 26.49 -8.73 -21.32
CA ILE A 709 26.13 -7.73 -20.29
C ILE A 709 24.95 -6.91 -20.81
N SER A 710 23.90 -6.78 -19.99
CA SER A 710 22.76 -5.91 -20.32
C SER A 710 23.24 -4.50 -20.65
N TYR A 711 22.66 -3.88 -21.67
CA TYR A 711 22.97 -2.50 -22.06
C TYR A 711 22.99 -1.51 -20.87
N SER A 712 22.03 -1.66 -19.96
CA SER A 712 21.91 -0.83 -18.74
C SER A 712 23.12 -0.92 -17.80
N SER A 713 23.85 -2.04 -17.85
CA SER A 713 24.96 -2.39 -16.96
C SER A 713 26.32 -2.35 -17.65
N ASN A 714 26.38 -2.00 -18.94
CA ASN A 714 27.61 -1.89 -19.70
C ASN A 714 28.38 -0.62 -19.30
N ALA A 715 29.36 -0.75 -18.40
CA ALA A 715 30.10 0.40 -17.87
C ALA A 715 30.87 1.16 -18.96
N PHE A 716 31.41 0.45 -19.95
CA PHE A 716 32.26 1.03 -20.98
C PHE A 716 31.50 2.02 -21.88
N ILE A 717 30.36 1.61 -22.45
CA ILE A 717 29.55 2.50 -23.33
C ILE A 717 29.17 3.79 -22.59
N HIS A 718 28.63 3.64 -21.37
CA HIS A 718 28.13 4.80 -20.62
C HIS A 718 29.27 5.66 -20.07
N LEU A 719 30.46 5.09 -19.80
CA LEU A 719 31.68 5.84 -19.50
C LEU A 719 32.10 6.69 -20.70
N VAL A 720 32.18 6.12 -21.91
CA VAL A 720 32.55 6.89 -23.12
C VAL A 720 31.59 8.05 -23.34
N TYR A 721 30.29 7.80 -23.23
CA TYR A 721 29.28 8.85 -23.34
C TYR A 721 29.46 9.95 -22.28
N PHE A 722 29.66 9.55 -21.02
CA PHE A 722 29.90 10.48 -19.91
C PHE A 722 31.15 11.35 -20.14
N LEU A 723 32.25 10.74 -20.57
CA LEU A 723 33.49 11.44 -20.89
C LEU A 723 33.32 12.45 -22.02
N LEU A 724 32.67 12.06 -23.13
CA LEU A 724 32.40 12.97 -24.25
C LEU A 724 31.59 14.20 -23.82
N MET A 725 30.59 14.00 -22.96
CA MET A 725 29.80 15.11 -22.42
C MET A 725 30.61 16.04 -21.51
N VAL A 726 31.39 15.47 -20.58
CA VAL A 726 32.23 16.26 -19.66
C VAL A 726 33.32 17.01 -20.43
N GLU A 727 33.96 16.35 -21.39
CA GLU A 727 34.96 16.97 -22.24
C GLU A 727 34.37 18.13 -23.03
N HIS A 728 33.22 17.94 -23.67
CA HIS A 728 32.54 19.00 -24.40
C HIS A 728 32.18 20.18 -23.48
N MET A 729 31.67 19.92 -22.27
CA MET A 729 31.36 20.98 -21.31
C MET A 729 32.60 21.83 -20.98
N ILE A 730 33.74 21.19 -20.70
CA ILE A 730 34.99 21.88 -20.33
C ILE A 730 35.60 22.61 -21.52
N TYR A 731 35.72 21.93 -22.67
CA TYR A 731 36.37 22.48 -23.86
C TYR A 731 35.56 23.62 -24.49
N HIS A 732 34.24 23.46 -24.61
CA HIS A 732 33.38 24.51 -25.16
C HIS A 732 33.33 25.72 -24.22
N ALA A 733 33.21 25.51 -22.91
CA ALA A 733 33.26 26.59 -21.93
C ALA A 733 34.60 27.34 -21.94
N THR A 734 35.72 26.62 -22.13
CA THR A 734 37.05 27.25 -22.27
C THR A 734 37.11 28.13 -23.51
N TRP A 735 36.60 27.62 -24.64
CA TRP A 735 36.52 28.40 -25.88
C TRP A 735 35.64 29.65 -25.72
N GLN A 736 34.49 29.54 -25.04
CA GLN A 736 33.64 30.70 -24.73
C GLN A 736 34.39 31.75 -23.88
N ALA A 737 35.17 31.31 -22.89
CA ALA A 737 35.99 32.19 -22.07
C ALA A 737 37.15 32.84 -22.86
N GLU A 738 37.68 32.18 -23.89
CA GLU A 738 38.65 32.76 -24.82
C GLU A 738 38.02 33.83 -25.72
N MET A 739 36.80 33.60 -26.21
CA MET A 739 36.06 34.52 -27.09
C MET A 739 35.48 35.74 -26.35
N GLY A 740 35.24 35.65 -25.04
CA GLY A 740 34.58 36.69 -24.22
C GLY A 740 35.32 38.02 -24.03
N GLY A 741 36.50 38.23 -24.65
CA GLY A 741 37.23 39.51 -24.67
C GLY A 741 38.33 39.67 -23.61
N ASN A 742 39.04 40.81 -23.65
CA ASN A 742 40.24 41.13 -22.84
C ASN A 742 39.94 42.06 -21.64
N THR A 743 38.82 41.87 -20.94
CA THR A 743 38.58 42.56 -19.65
C THR A 743 39.36 41.85 -18.53
N GLU A 744 39.72 42.54 -17.44
CA GLU A 744 40.43 41.91 -16.30
C GLU A 744 39.62 40.74 -15.69
N ASP A 745 38.30 40.89 -15.58
CA ASP A 745 37.39 39.82 -15.17
C ASP A 745 37.38 38.65 -16.16
N GLY A 746 37.43 38.95 -17.47
CA GLY A 746 37.49 37.94 -18.54
C GLY A 746 38.81 37.17 -18.57
N ALA A 747 39.94 37.84 -18.28
CA ALA A 747 41.25 37.21 -18.16
C ALA A 747 41.28 36.20 -17.01
N THR A 748 40.73 36.59 -15.85
CA THR A 748 40.63 35.72 -14.67
C THR A 748 39.76 34.48 -14.94
N LEU A 749 38.61 34.66 -15.61
CA LEU A 749 37.74 33.55 -16.00
C LEU A 749 38.42 32.60 -17.00
N ARG A 750 39.19 33.15 -17.96
CA ARG A 750 39.95 32.36 -18.94
C ARG A 750 41.02 31.52 -18.26
N GLU A 751 41.79 32.09 -17.33
CA GLU A 751 42.82 31.35 -16.58
C GLU A 751 42.23 30.17 -15.80
N LYS A 752 41.13 30.39 -15.08
CA LYS A 752 40.41 29.34 -14.35
C LYS A 752 39.92 28.21 -15.26
N MET A 753 39.37 28.56 -16.44
CA MET A 753 38.92 27.55 -17.40
C MET A 753 40.07 26.77 -18.02
N GLN A 754 41.22 27.40 -18.30
CA GLN A 754 42.43 26.71 -18.77
C GLN A 754 42.99 25.77 -17.70
N GLU A 755 42.98 26.18 -16.43
CA GLU A 755 43.38 25.32 -15.32
C GLU A 755 42.47 24.08 -15.23
N LEU A 756 41.14 24.27 -15.31
CA LEU A 756 40.18 23.18 -15.32
C LEU A 756 40.40 22.21 -16.49
N LYS A 757 40.65 22.74 -17.69
CA LYS A 757 41.00 21.97 -18.89
C LYS A 757 42.31 21.18 -18.70
N GLY A 758 43.34 21.79 -18.13
CA GLY A 758 44.61 21.14 -17.81
C GLY A 758 44.44 20.01 -16.78
N ASN A 759 43.66 20.24 -15.74
CA ASN A 759 43.33 19.24 -14.72
C ASN A 759 42.58 18.04 -15.33
N TYR A 760 41.61 18.30 -16.21
CA TYR A 760 40.90 17.25 -16.94
C TYR A 760 41.84 16.43 -17.82
N ASN A 761 42.71 17.07 -18.61
CA ASN A 761 43.67 16.37 -19.46
C ASN A 761 44.63 15.49 -18.64
N THR A 762 45.07 15.98 -17.48
CA THR A 762 45.90 15.20 -16.56
C THR A 762 45.17 13.97 -16.02
N LEU A 763 43.89 14.13 -15.65
CA LEU A 763 43.04 13.07 -15.12
C LEU A 763 42.86 11.90 -16.10
N ILE A 764 42.54 12.19 -17.36
CA ILE A 764 42.24 11.16 -18.36
C ILE A 764 43.50 10.48 -18.93
N SER A 765 44.65 11.15 -18.82
CA SER A 765 45.93 10.69 -19.39
C SER A 765 46.84 10.01 -18.36
N THR A 766 46.63 10.25 -17.06
CA THR A 766 47.53 9.77 -15.99
C THR A 766 46.81 8.75 -15.10
N SER A 767 47.45 7.61 -14.86
CA SER A 767 46.89 6.59 -13.95
C SER A 767 46.92 7.10 -12.52
N CYS A 768 45.78 7.06 -11.83
CA CYS A 768 45.65 7.53 -10.45
C CYS A 768 46.03 6.46 -9.40
N ILE A 769 46.33 5.23 -9.83
CA ILE A 769 46.70 4.13 -8.92
C ILE A 769 48.22 4.13 -8.73
N GLY A 770 48.67 4.89 -7.73
CA GLY A 770 50.09 4.96 -7.42
C GLY A 770 50.39 5.55 -6.05
N LYS A 771 49.88 4.96 -4.94
CA LYS A 771 50.44 5.19 -3.58
C LYS A 771 50.39 4.02 -2.58
N THR A 772 49.92 2.82 -2.92
CA THR A 772 50.10 1.65 -2.04
C THR A 772 50.52 0.44 -2.86
N GLY A 773 51.77 0.02 -2.66
CA GLY A 773 52.44 -0.96 -3.49
C GLY A 773 51.81 -2.35 -3.42
N ALA A 774 51.36 -2.84 -4.57
CA ALA A 774 51.55 -4.20 -5.07
C ALA A 774 51.10 -4.23 -6.54
N GLN A 775 52.00 -4.68 -7.41
CA GLN A 775 51.90 -4.97 -8.85
C GLN A 775 50.50 -4.95 -9.52
N CYS A 776 50.25 -3.98 -10.41
CA CYS A 776 49.97 -4.11 -11.87
C CYS A 776 49.26 -2.83 -12.39
N GLY A 777 49.67 -2.30 -13.55
CA GLY A 777 49.35 -0.93 -14.01
C GLY A 777 47.86 -0.57 -14.08
N GLY A 778 47.47 0.52 -13.42
CA GLY A 778 46.10 1.03 -13.48
C GLY A 778 45.80 1.61 -14.85
N ALA A 779 44.68 1.22 -15.47
CA ALA A 779 44.25 1.75 -16.75
C ALA A 779 43.82 3.23 -16.61
N THR A 780 44.21 4.05 -17.57
CA THR A 780 43.68 5.41 -17.75
C THR A 780 42.45 5.38 -18.64
N ALA A 781 41.60 6.41 -18.58
CA ALA A 781 40.43 6.54 -19.46
C ALA A 781 40.83 6.44 -20.95
N LEU A 782 41.91 7.12 -21.34
CA LEU A 782 42.45 7.04 -22.70
C LEU A 782 42.97 5.65 -23.04
N SER A 783 43.72 4.99 -22.15
CA SER A 783 44.23 3.64 -22.41
C SER A 783 43.12 2.58 -22.52
N LEU A 784 42.00 2.75 -21.80
CA LEU A 784 40.83 1.88 -21.93
C LEU A 784 40.13 2.08 -23.27
N LEU A 785 39.95 3.34 -23.67
CA LEU A 785 39.44 3.68 -25.00
C LEU A 785 40.33 3.06 -26.08
N GLU A 786 41.65 3.23 -26.02
CA GLU A 786 42.59 2.64 -26.98
C GLU A 786 42.45 1.12 -27.06
N LYS A 787 42.47 0.41 -25.92
CA LYS A 787 42.32 -1.06 -25.86
C LYS A 787 41.03 -1.58 -26.46
N ALA A 788 39.93 -0.84 -26.31
CA ALA A 788 38.62 -1.23 -26.84
C ALA A 788 38.54 -1.25 -28.38
N PHE A 789 39.51 -0.65 -29.07
CA PHE A 789 39.54 -0.51 -30.53
C PHE A 789 40.71 -1.26 -31.20
N VAL A 790 41.50 -2.07 -30.47
CA VAL A 790 42.63 -2.82 -31.04
C VAL A 790 42.14 -4.05 -31.80
N GLN A 791 42.30 -4.06 -33.12
CA GLN A 791 42.45 -5.28 -33.92
C GLN A 791 43.91 -5.71 -33.83
N ASP A 792 44.25 -6.68 -32.98
CA ASP A 792 45.60 -7.25 -33.10
C ASP A 792 45.67 -8.12 -34.36
N GLY A 793 46.70 -7.82 -35.15
CA GLY A 793 47.02 -8.45 -36.41
C GLY A 793 47.57 -9.87 -36.27
N GLU A 794 47.48 -10.58 -37.40
CA GLU A 794 48.15 -11.80 -37.85
C GLU A 794 48.17 -13.08 -36.99
N ASP A 795 47.95 -13.05 -35.67
CA ASP A 795 47.84 -14.28 -34.86
C ASP A 795 46.42 -14.51 -34.33
N GLY A 796 45.52 -14.94 -35.23
CA GLY A 796 44.41 -15.88 -34.97
C GLY A 796 43.36 -15.63 -33.87
N GLY A 797 43.46 -14.58 -33.06
CA GLY A 797 42.55 -14.29 -31.95
C GLY A 797 41.85 -12.94 -32.16
N LYS A 798 40.63 -12.95 -32.67
CA LYS A 798 39.78 -11.75 -32.68
C LYS A 798 39.52 -11.32 -31.24
N SER A 799 40.21 -10.30 -30.74
CA SER A 799 39.73 -9.55 -29.59
C SER A 799 38.44 -8.84 -30.03
N PRO A 800 37.27 -9.14 -29.44
CA PRO A 800 36.03 -8.52 -29.87
C PRO A 800 36.07 -7.03 -29.52
N PHE A 801 35.77 -6.17 -30.51
CA PHE A 801 35.51 -4.76 -30.27
C PHE A 801 34.56 -4.61 -29.07
N CYS A 802 34.93 -3.79 -28.08
CA CYS A 802 34.05 -3.53 -26.94
C CYS A 802 32.89 -2.59 -27.30
N LEU A 803 32.96 -1.93 -28.47
CA LEU A 803 31.89 -1.14 -29.07
C LEU A 803 31.55 -1.66 -30.47
N SER A 804 30.30 -2.05 -30.67
CA SER A 804 29.70 -2.37 -31.96
C SER A 804 29.30 -1.10 -32.72
N ARG A 805 29.08 -1.25 -34.03
CA ARG A 805 28.50 -0.20 -34.89
C ARG A 805 27.21 0.39 -34.32
N SER A 806 26.36 -0.46 -33.73
CA SER A 806 25.09 -0.03 -33.13
C SER A 806 25.28 0.87 -31.92
N GLU A 807 26.29 0.59 -31.09
CA GLU A 807 26.59 1.35 -29.87
C GLU A 807 27.28 2.69 -30.22
N VAL A 808 28.14 2.71 -31.24
CA VAL A 808 28.71 3.96 -31.78
C VAL A 808 27.61 4.87 -32.34
N LEU A 809 26.66 4.32 -33.10
CA LEU A 809 25.50 5.07 -33.59
C LEU A 809 24.64 5.58 -32.44
N GLU A 810 24.46 4.80 -31.38
CA GLU A 810 23.69 5.23 -30.22
C GLU A 810 24.35 6.39 -29.48
N ILE A 811 25.67 6.35 -29.26
CA ILE A 811 26.42 7.44 -28.63
C ILE A 811 26.27 8.70 -29.48
N THR A 812 26.59 8.61 -30.77
CA THR A 812 26.60 9.75 -31.68
C THR A 812 25.22 10.36 -31.93
N THR A 813 24.15 9.57 -31.90
CA THR A 813 22.77 10.06 -32.13
C THR A 813 22.18 10.78 -30.91
N ASN A 814 22.60 10.41 -29.69
CA ASN A 814 21.95 10.90 -28.48
C ASN A 814 22.68 12.07 -27.81
N LEU A 815 23.94 12.36 -28.18
CA LEU A 815 24.64 13.51 -27.65
C LEU A 815 23.90 14.81 -27.99
N PRO A 816 23.80 15.77 -27.05
CA PRO A 816 23.10 17.04 -27.29
C PRO A 816 23.88 17.99 -28.22
N PHE A 817 25.06 17.60 -28.66
CA PHE A 817 25.94 18.33 -29.55
C PHE A 817 26.45 17.40 -30.66
N ALA A 818 26.72 17.96 -31.83
CA ALA A 818 27.48 17.25 -32.85
C ALA A 818 28.94 17.11 -32.37
N LEU A 819 29.49 15.90 -32.42
CA LEU A 819 30.93 15.67 -32.26
C LEU A 819 31.64 16.43 -33.38
N THR A 820 32.12 17.62 -33.05
CA THR A 820 32.61 18.59 -34.02
C THR A 820 34.13 18.64 -33.98
N LEU A 821 34.75 18.51 -35.14
CA LEU A 821 36.19 18.73 -35.39
C LEU A 821 36.59 20.21 -35.39
N VAL A 822 35.64 21.13 -35.19
CA VAL A 822 35.76 22.48 -35.76
C VAL A 822 36.10 23.58 -34.75
N VAL A 823 35.98 23.36 -33.42
CA VAL A 823 36.09 24.48 -32.44
C VAL A 823 37.19 24.30 -31.40
N SER A 824 37.36 23.13 -30.79
CA SER A 824 38.55 22.71 -30.03
C SER A 824 38.32 21.25 -29.63
N GLN A 825 38.96 20.29 -30.29
CA GLN A 825 38.78 18.89 -29.92
C GLN A 825 39.58 18.55 -28.67
N GLY A 826 38.94 17.87 -27.73
CA GLY A 826 39.63 17.20 -26.65
C GLY A 826 40.08 15.79 -27.05
N PRO A 827 41.01 15.19 -26.30
CA PRO A 827 41.63 13.92 -26.65
C PRO A 827 40.65 12.74 -26.63
N VAL A 828 39.57 12.76 -25.83
CA VAL A 828 38.56 11.70 -25.85
C VAL A 828 37.72 11.77 -27.12
N ASN A 829 37.27 12.97 -27.50
CA ASN A 829 36.50 13.21 -28.72
C ASN A 829 37.32 12.92 -29.98
N GLU A 830 38.58 13.35 -30.02
CA GLU A 830 39.51 13.05 -31.11
C GLU A 830 39.66 11.53 -31.31
N LEU A 831 40.02 10.81 -30.24
CA LEU A 831 40.19 9.37 -30.27
C LEU A 831 38.87 8.64 -30.60
N PHE A 832 37.76 9.05 -30.01
CA PHE A 832 36.45 8.45 -30.30
C PHE A 832 36.05 8.67 -31.76
N CYS A 833 36.23 9.87 -32.32
CA CYS A 833 35.90 10.17 -33.71
C CYS A 833 36.75 9.36 -34.68
N GLU A 834 38.07 9.30 -34.48
CA GLU A 834 39.00 8.51 -35.30
C GLU A 834 38.58 7.03 -35.34
N ARG A 835 38.29 6.46 -34.16
CA ARG A 835 38.00 5.03 -34.01
C ARG A 835 36.57 4.68 -34.41
N ALA A 836 35.60 5.57 -34.19
CA ALA A 836 34.23 5.42 -34.67
C ALA A 836 34.19 5.35 -36.19
N VAL A 837 34.97 6.17 -36.90
CA VAL A 837 35.09 6.08 -38.37
C VAL A 837 35.61 4.72 -38.80
N SER A 838 36.64 4.18 -38.12
CA SER A 838 37.16 2.84 -38.42
C SER A 838 36.10 1.74 -38.26
N ILE A 839 35.29 1.76 -37.19
CA ILE A 839 34.19 0.80 -36.99
C ILE A 839 33.08 0.97 -38.04
N MET A 840 32.76 2.22 -38.40
CA MET A 840 31.69 2.52 -39.36
C MET A 840 32.08 2.20 -40.82
N VAL A 841 33.38 2.20 -41.13
CA VAL A 841 33.94 1.97 -42.48
C VAL A 841 34.42 0.54 -42.69
N ASN A 842 34.77 -0.21 -41.64
CA ASN A 842 35.08 -1.64 -41.76
C ASN A 842 33.84 -2.41 -42.24
N VAL A 843 33.85 -2.77 -43.53
CA VAL A 843 32.83 -3.60 -44.19
C VAL A 843 33.25 -5.05 -44.02
N ASP A 844 32.89 -5.68 -42.89
CA ASP A 844 32.83 -7.14 -42.77
C ASP A 844 31.90 -7.50 -41.59
N ASP A 845 30.59 -7.49 -41.87
CA ASP A 845 29.58 -8.50 -41.49
C ASP A 845 28.23 -8.17 -42.17
#